data_AF-A0A5K3EK52-F1
#
_entry.id   AF-A0A5K3EK52-F1
#
_cell.length_a   1.000
_cell.length_b   1.000
_cell.length_c   1.000
_cell.angle_alpha   90.00
_cell.angle_beta   90.00
_cell.angle_gamma   90.00
#
_symmetry.space_group_name_H-M   'P 1'
#
loop_
_entity.id
_entity.type
_entity.pdbx_description
1 polymer ?
#
loop_
_entity_poly.entity_id
_entity_poly.type
_entity_poly.pdbx_seq_one_letter_code
_entity_poly.pdbx_strand_id
1 'polypeptide(L)'
;MSWGTGSSSHPVCLLSKATSNYPSHKGVSKQFTYTKNSRTSRQSGRPFSAGARSQDSGFCTNTAATGSDQEASELSPPLPVYSWESTAEEVAISSRNNTTLRSPDRSMERLSRSAFELDIPDMRTTREERERSRREMRELNEKLAEQVEGMRYLSAHNRQLTEEIASLKSRWLTESEKTKEVYEGEMQQLRQLLDDSDREKAESLSKLLSAQQFNRNLEEQIEQLVQENEKVKRRLEQAFDDMNKRDGDLNTLQRRLNDLESELEKERMNADKLRRDNETICQHLDEETANRMSGQSEMQTLREEIEFMRRAHQEEIREMHRTLDDVGKGFDREMWQNELSQAVHDIQNRYDEQLEKLKFDMEDVYNARLCELSKANTDQKAELNALKSENCRLKQNSDGMREQLVQVQSKNSYLEKTMREVSAEAEELRRRIDNELSESAKEREAAEEALGKAHSEMAALMDVKLNLEAEIAAYRRLLDAQGGILNASKETVYVPSTSTRSRTPREVYSGPRPSSLSPQRRTGSSVPPSDATHRFLERSDPSGSSVRSKLVEFDGEGEQHLSCSYKPDRPNQRGVRAELTARTQFDKSYKGAISIDECSPDGRYIVITNNGNTTENLNGWRIVRNVEHGKQIIRFTFGDTPMLPKSSRKIWARGQLGIDAGPRDLESPYSTWGVGGYIYTTLFTMDGEERATHAQRAEFNIN
;
A
#
# COMPACT_ATOMS: atom_id res chain seq x y z
N MET A 1 36.64 28.09 -45.59
CA MET A 1 35.62 27.51 -46.47
C MET A 1 36.33 26.98 -47.70
N SER A 2 36.05 25.75 -48.14
CA SER A 2 36.78 25.06 -49.20
C SER A 2 35.85 24.60 -50.33
N TRP A 3 36.39 24.60 -51.55
CA TRP A 3 35.92 23.86 -52.71
C TRP A 3 37.06 22.87 -53.05
N GLY A 4 36.86 21.68 -53.65
CA GLY A 4 35.63 21.00 -54.07
C GLY A 4 35.99 19.79 -54.98
N THR A 5 34.99 19.13 -55.57
CA THR A 5 35.09 18.06 -56.61
C THR A 5 35.69 16.70 -56.18
N GLY A 6 35.42 15.60 -56.94
CA GLY A 6 36.39 14.49 -57.00
C GLY A 6 35.98 12.99 -57.00
N SER A 7 34.88 12.57 -57.64
CA SER A 7 34.68 11.24 -58.27
C SER A 7 35.41 9.95 -57.78
N SER A 8 34.61 8.96 -57.34
CA SER A 8 34.64 7.52 -57.73
C SER A 8 35.76 6.51 -57.35
N SER A 9 35.33 5.24 -57.22
CA SER A 9 36.03 3.95 -57.47
C SER A 9 36.73 3.17 -56.32
N HIS A 10 36.24 1.93 -56.10
CA HIS A 10 36.98 0.72 -55.71
C HIS A 10 37.58 0.04 -56.98
N PRO A 11 38.31 -1.12 -57.00
CA PRO A 11 38.54 -2.15 -55.95
C PRO A 11 39.97 -2.80 -55.93
N VAL A 12 40.08 -4.00 -55.33
CA VAL A 12 41.05 -5.12 -55.58
C VAL A 12 42.32 -5.23 -54.71
N CYS A 13 42.67 -6.48 -54.35
CA CYS A 13 43.87 -6.91 -53.62
C CYS A 13 44.97 -7.45 -54.55
N LEU A 14 46.25 -7.27 -54.19
CA LEU A 14 47.42 -8.07 -54.59
C LEU A 14 48.53 -7.95 -53.51
N LEU A 15 49.59 -8.77 -53.42
CA LEU A 15 49.74 -10.24 -53.37
C LEU A 15 51.21 -10.58 -52.99
N SER A 16 51.46 -11.72 -52.33
CA SER A 16 52.71 -12.53 -52.32
C SER A 16 54.04 -12.02 -51.71
N LYS A 17 54.52 -12.76 -50.69
CA LYS A 17 55.81 -13.52 -50.63
C LYS A 17 55.84 -14.35 -49.31
N ALA A 18 55.83 -15.69 -49.38
CA ALA A 18 56.99 -16.63 -49.45
C ALA A 18 57.55 -17.00 -48.05
N THR A 19 57.13 -18.12 -47.42
CA THR A 19 57.72 -19.51 -47.43
C THR A 19 59.07 -19.68 -46.70
N SER A 20 59.37 -20.73 -45.91
CA SER A 20 58.59 -21.81 -45.24
C SER A 20 59.52 -22.61 -44.26
N ASN A 21 59.05 -23.72 -43.65
CA ASN A 21 59.83 -24.80 -42.94
C ASN A 21 60.39 -24.45 -41.53
N TYR A 22 60.53 -25.34 -40.53
CA TYR A 22 59.84 -26.61 -40.14
C TYR A 22 60.08 -26.88 -38.60
N PRO A 23 59.91 -28.07 -37.93
CA PRO A 23 59.23 -28.08 -36.62
C PRO A 23 60.02 -28.61 -35.38
N SER A 24 59.42 -28.39 -34.20
CA SER A 24 59.29 -29.29 -33.03
C SER A 24 60.32 -30.43 -32.79
N HIS A 25 60.86 -30.52 -31.56
CA HIS A 25 60.63 -31.71 -30.71
C HIS A 25 60.89 -31.49 -29.19
N LYS A 26 60.45 -32.46 -28.38
CA LYS A 26 60.47 -32.46 -26.89
C LYS A 26 61.80 -32.95 -26.31
N GLY A 27 62.25 -32.45 -25.15
CA GLY A 27 63.44 -32.95 -24.43
C GLY A 27 63.45 -32.64 -22.93
N VAL A 28 63.46 -33.69 -22.09
CA VAL A 28 63.37 -33.66 -20.61
C VAL A 28 64.69 -33.27 -19.94
N SER A 29 64.63 -32.59 -18.78
CA SER A 29 65.60 -32.80 -17.70
C SER A 29 64.94 -32.72 -16.31
N LYS A 30 65.59 -33.28 -15.28
CA LYS A 30 65.09 -33.43 -13.90
C LYS A 30 66.15 -32.98 -12.89
N GLN A 31 65.71 -32.35 -11.80
CA GLN A 31 66.23 -32.49 -10.41
C GLN A 31 65.43 -31.50 -9.53
N PHE A 32 65.17 -31.70 -8.24
CA PHE A 32 64.99 -32.85 -7.35
C PHE A 32 64.59 -32.20 -6.02
N THR A 33 63.42 -32.50 -5.46
CA THR A 33 62.94 -31.85 -4.22
C THR A 33 63.49 -32.53 -2.98
N TYR A 34 63.80 -31.78 -1.92
CA TYR A 34 63.70 -32.32 -0.56
C TYR A 34 63.23 -31.26 0.43
N THR A 35 62.11 -31.54 1.10
CA THR A 35 61.64 -30.80 2.28
C THR A 35 61.27 -31.80 3.36
N LYS A 36 61.69 -31.55 4.59
CA LYS A 36 61.08 -32.14 5.79
C LYS A 36 61.41 -31.31 7.02
N ASN A 37 60.47 -31.24 7.95
CA ASN A 37 60.51 -30.30 9.06
C ASN A 37 60.01 -30.97 10.36
N SER A 38 60.35 -30.34 11.49
CA SER A 38 59.78 -30.51 12.84
C SER A 38 60.24 -31.66 13.77
N ARG A 39 60.25 -31.30 15.08
CA ARG A 39 60.30 -32.12 16.33
C ARG A 39 61.68 -32.74 16.68
N THR A 40 62.12 -32.81 17.95
CA THR A 40 61.46 -32.47 19.24
C THR A 40 62.48 -32.03 20.32
N SER A 41 62.00 -31.50 21.45
CA SER A 41 62.80 -31.13 22.63
C SER A 41 62.87 -32.25 23.68
N ARG A 42 64.04 -32.48 24.32
CA ARG A 42 64.20 -32.49 25.81
C ARG A 42 65.62 -32.73 26.34
N GLN A 43 65.75 -32.46 27.63
CA GLN A 43 66.91 -32.23 28.50
C GLN A 43 67.85 -33.42 28.84
N SER A 44 68.96 -33.05 29.49
CA SER A 44 69.79 -33.77 30.49
C SER A 44 70.78 -34.86 30.06
N GLY A 45 72.00 -34.78 30.62
CA GLY A 45 73.11 -35.72 30.39
C GLY A 45 74.50 -35.11 30.66
N ARG A 46 74.90 -35.00 31.93
CA ARG A 46 76.30 -34.75 32.39
C ARG A 46 76.88 -36.11 32.90
N PRO A 47 78.19 -36.30 33.21
CA PRO A 47 79.16 -35.27 33.65
C PRO A 47 80.65 -35.45 33.22
N PHE A 48 81.49 -34.46 33.62
CA PHE A 48 82.97 -34.47 33.87
C PHE A 48 83.93 -34.93 32.73
N SER A 49 85.14 -34.36 32.57
CA SER A 49 85.88 -33.25 33.22
C SER A 49 87.04 -32.79 32.30
N ALA A 50 87.70 -31.64 32.44
CA ALA A 50 87.63 -30.57 33.45
C ALA A 50 87.15 -29.24 32.77
N GLY A 51 87.66 -27.99 32.94
CA GLY A 51 88.64 -27.39 33.85
C GLY A 51 90.00 -27.00 33.20
N ALA A 52 90.59 -25.82 33.43
CA ALA A 52 90.03 -24.64 34.10
C ALA A 52 90.69 -23.28 33.71
N ARG A 53 89.84 -22.26 33.49
CA ARG A 53 90.00 -20.80 33.81
C ARG A 53 91.09 -19.98 33.08
N SER A 54 90.82 -18.79 32.52
CA SER A 54 90.22 -17.49 32.99
C SER A 54 91.29 -16.51 33.52
N GLN A 55 91.22 -15.18 33.33
CA GLN A 55 90.23 -14.32 32.62
C GLN A 55 90.76 -12.89 32.32
N ASP A 56 90.08 -12.21 31.39
CA ASP A 56 89.68 -10.79 31.31
C ASP A 56 90.56 -9.59 31.74
N SER A 57 90.66 -8.66 30.77
CA SER A 57 90.49 -7.18 30.91
C SER A 57 91.57 -6.35 31.63
N GLY A 58 91.56 -5.01 31.47
CA GLY A 58 92.37 -4.21 32.42
C GLY A 58 92.57 -2.69 32.34
N PHE A 59 92.24 -1.96 31.27
CA PHE A 59 92.31 -0.47 31.27
C PHE A 59 93.72 0.15 31.54
N CYS A 60 93.78 1.45 31.90
CA CYS A 60 94.89 2.35 31.56
C CYS A 60 95.63 3.05 32.73
N THR A 61 96.76 3.69 32.36
CA THR A 61 97.41 4.90 32.94
C THR A 61 98.31 4.84 34.21
N ASN A 62 99.52 5.40 34.01
CA ASN A 62 100.28 6.36 34.84
C ASN A 62 101.40 5.93 35.84
N THR A 63 102.54 6.63 35.66
CA THR A 63 103.55 7.11 36.64
C THR A 63 104.49 6.14 37.39
N ALA A 64 105.72 6.04 36.85
CA ALA A 64 106.98 6.52 37.45
C ALA A 64 107.62 5.89 38.72
N ALA A 65 108.90 5.49 38.57
CA ALA A 65 110.10 6.02 39.27
C ALA A 65 111.09 4.98 39.88
N THR A 66 112.39 5.34 39.85
CA THR A 66 113.55 4.75 40.58
C THR A 66 114.02 3.32 40.23
N GLY A 67 115.34 3.05 40.29
CA GLY A 67 115.89 1.68 40.19
C GLY A 67 117.29 1.50 39.55
N SER A 68 118.33 1.99 40.24
CA SER A 68 119.77 1.68 40.17
C SER A 68 120.30 0.37 39.52
N ASP A 69 121.39 0.53 38.74
CA ASP A 69 122.72 -0.12 38.86
C ASP A 69 123.03 -1.60 38.45
N GLN A 70 123.80 -1.71 37.35
CA GLN A 70 125.22 -2.16 37.29
C GLN A 70 125.62 -3.67 37.38
N GLU A 71 126.83 -3.96 36.83
CA GLU A 71 127.64 -5.21 36.86
C GLU A 71 127.16 -6.43 36.02
N ALA A 72 128.03 -7.28 35.44
CA ALA A 72 129.45 -7.13 35.05
C ALA A 72 129.91 -8.27 34.08
N SER A 73 130.98 -8.00 33.32
CA SER A 73 132.06 -8.93 32.86
C SER A 73 131.78 -10.17 31.96
N GLU A 74 132.75 -10.77 31.25
CA GLU A 74 134.03 -10.32 30.61
C GLU A 74 134.67 -11.51 29.81
N LEU A 75 135.82 -11.24 29.14
CA LEU A 75 136.93 -12.14 28.75
C LEU A 75 136.98 -12.74 27.31
N SER A 76 138.15 -12.52 26.70
CA SER A 76 138.68 -13.13 25.45
C SER A 76 139.41 -14.46 25.75
N PRO A 77 139.97 -15.16 24.73
CA PRO A 77 141.40 -14.93 24.41
C PRO A 77 141.84 -15.12 22.93
N PRO A 78 142.91 -14.44 22.46
CA PRO A 78 143.61 -14.74 21.20
C PRO A 78 145.10 -15.12 21.40
N LEU A 79 145.51 -16.35 21.04
CA LEU A 79 146.90 -16.88 21.18
C LEU A 79 147.19 -17.95 20.05
N PRO A 80 148.39 -18.59 19.94
CA PRO A 80 149.55 -18.02 19.23
C PRO A 80 150.40 -19.02 18.37
N VAL A 81 151.29 -18.55 17.47
CA VAL A 81 152.50 -19.30 17.06
C VAL A 81 153.70 -18.37 16.80
N TYR A 82 154.82 -18.70 17.47
CA TYR A 82 156.25 -18.39 17.28
C TYR A 82 156.76 -18.14 15.83
N SER A 83 157.89 -17.47 15.56
CA SER A 83 158.90 -16.67 16.33
C SER A 83 159.77 -15.89 15.31
N TRP A 84 160.84 -15.12 15.62
CA TRP A 84 161.66 -14.77 16.81
C TRP A 84 162.13 -13.31 16.61
N GLU A 85 162.47 -12.46 17.58
CA GLU A 85 163.10 -12.56 18.92
C GLU A 85 164.64 -12.63 18.95
N SER A 86 165.26 -11.44 19.04
CA SER A 86 166.49 -11.23 19.82
C SER A 86 166.62 -9.74 20.16
N THR A 87 166.15 -9.33 21.34
CA THR A 87 166.33 -7.97 21.90
C THR A 87 167.42 -7.97 22.97
N ALA A 88 168.13 -6.84 23.12
CA ALA A 88 168.94 -6.55 24.30
C ALA A 88 169.15 -5.04 24.41
N GLU A 89 168.64 -4.43 25.48
CA GLU A 89 168.90 -3.03 25.84
C GLU A 89 169.03 -2.90 27.36
N GLU A 90 169.94 -2.02 27.79
CA GLU A 90 170.24 -1.55 29.16
C GLU A 90 170.40 -2.55 30.34
N VAL A 91 171.53 -2.42 31.06
CA VAL A 91 171.61 -1.76 32.38
C VAL A 91 173.08 -1.84 32.87
N ALA A 92 173.51 -0.90 33.72
CA ALA A 92 174.90 -0.78 34.18
C ALA A 92 175.06 -0.77 35.71
N ILE A 93 176.33 -0.82 36.15
CA ILE A 93 176.87 -0.45 37.49
C ILE A 93 176.91 -1.54 38.59
N SER A 94 178.14 -1.98 38.87
CA SER A 94 178.73 -2.30 40.20
C SER A 94 178.21 -3.47 41.06
N SER A 95 179.09 -4.45 41.29
CA SER A 95 179.76 -4.54 42.60
C SER A 95 181.15 -5.21 42.51
N ARG A 96 181.92 -5.15 43.61
CA ARG A 96 183.32 -5.57 43.74
C ARG A 96 183.49 -6.87 44.53
N ASN A 97 184.73 -7.39 44.50
CA ASN A 97 185.45 -8.19 45.51
C ASN A 97 185.69 -9.68 45.17
N ASN A 98 186.87 -10.27 45.45
CA ASN A 98 188.21 -9.68 45.58
C ASN A 98 189.31 -10.78 45.55
N THR A 99 190.46 -10.52 44.90
CA THR A 99 191.80 -11.14 45.20
C THR A 99 191.95 -12.69 45.09
N THR A 100 193.14 -13.32 44.98
CA THR A 100 194.53 -12.87 45.23
C THR A 100 195.59 -13.71 44.46
N LEU A 101 196.84 -13.20 44.41
CA LEU A 101 198.15 -13.88 44.22
C LEU A 101 198.59 -14.23 42.77
N ARG A 102 199.85 -13.98 42.34
CA ARG A 102 200.97 -13.21 42.96
C ARG A 102 202.00 -12.74 41.91
N SER A 103 202.10 -11.42 41.74
CA SER A 103 203.29 -10.50 41.72
C SER A 103 204.73 -11.01 41.43
N PRO A 104 205.71 -10.11 41.09
CA PRO A 104 205.66 -8.64 41.00
C PRO A 104 206.32 -8.01 39.73
N ASP A 105 206.17 -6.68 39.61
CA ASP A 105 206.84 -5.76 38.65
C ASP A 105 207.86 -4.85 39.39
N ARG A 106 208.93 -4.37 38.71
CA ARG A 106 209.39 -2.95 38.75
C ARG A 106 210.63 -2.56 37.89
N SER A 107 210.38 -1.68 36.91
CA SER A 107 211.06 -0.39 36.61
C SER A 107 212.61 -0.18 36.56
N MET A 108 213.08 0.36 35.41
CA MET A 108 214.23 1.30 35.19
C MET A 108 215.68 0.81 35.47
N GLU A 109 216.78 1.30 34.87
CA GLU A 109 217.02 2.35 33.84
C GLU A 109 218.31 2.09 32.99
N ARG A 110 218.54 2.93 31.97
CA ARG A 110 219.80 3.42 31.31
C ARG A 110 221.19 3.10 31.98
N LEU A 111 222.37 2.94 31.34
CA LEU A 111 223.01 3.57 30.12
C LEU A 111 224.33 2.86 29.62
N SER A 112 224.67 3.03 28.31
CA SER A 112 225.98 3.23 27.60
C SER A 112 227.37 2.56 27.88
N ARG A 113 227.92 1.93 26.82
CA ARG A 113 229.28 2.03 26.16
C ARG A 113 230.66 1.87 26.89
N SER A 114 231.50 0.94 26.39
CA SER A 114 232.95 0.99 26.00
C SER A 114 233.44 -0.47 25.74
N ALA A 115 234.10 -0.95 24.67
CA ALA A 115 235.28 -0.52 23.88
C ALA A 115 236.62 -0.70 24.64
N PHE A 116 237.69 -1.35 24.12
CA PHE A 116 237.96 -1.96 22.78
C PHE A 116 239.11 -3.04 22.81
N GLU A 117 239.57 -3.58 21.65
CA GLU A 117 240.76 -4.47 21.41
C GLU A 117 240.72 -5.91 22.04
N LEU A 118 241.50 -6.98 21.70
CA LEU A 118 242.41 -7.45 20.60
C LEU A 118 242.38 -9.04 20.61
N ASP A 119 243.23 -9.95 20.06
CA ASP A 119 244.54 -10.00 19.34
C ASP A 119 244.70 -11.29 18.45
N ILE A 120 245.83 -11.52 17.73
CA ILE A 120 245.99 -12.43 16.54
C ILE A 120 247.47 -12.91 16.33
N PRO A 121 247.87 -14.06 15.69
CA PRO A 121 247.46 -15.50 15.68
C PRO A 121 248.65 -16.55 15.82
N ASP A 122 248.41 -17.88 15.65
CA ASP A 122 249.39 -18.88 15.11
C ASP A 122 248.67 -20.09 14.41
N MET A 123 249.38 -21.14 13.97
CA MET A 123 249.01 -22.03 12.84
C MET A 123 249.02 -23.57 13.09
N ARG A 124 248.17 -24.27 12.29
CA ARG A 124 247.96 -25.75 12.19
C ARG A 124 247.18 -26.35 13.38
N THR A 125 246.11 -27.14 13.19
CA THR A 125 245.83 -28.13 12.13
C THR A 125 244.39 -28.05 11.59
N THR A 126 244.17 -28.20 10.28
CA THR A 126 242.91 -27.78 9.62
C THR A 126 242.34 -28.75 8.57
N ARG A 127 241.60 -29.79 9.02
CA ARG A 127 240.85 -30.69 8.10
C ARG A 127 239.42 -31.01 8.53
N GLU A 128 239.21 -31.51 9.76
CA GLU A 128 237.95 -32.17 10.16
C GLU A 128 236.71 -31.25 10.17
N GLU A 129 236.88 -29.97 10.48
CA GLU A 129 235.76 -29.04 10.68
C GLU A 129 235.03 -28.71 9.38
N ARG A 130 235.75 -28.65 8.24
CA ARG A 130 235.14 -28.35 6.92
C ARG A 130 234.17 -29.45 6.45
N GLU A 131 234.31 -30.67 6.96
CA GLU A 131 233.43 -31.80 6.62
C GLU A 131 232.15 -31.86 7.48
N ARG A 132 232.09 -31.14 8.60
CA ARG A 132 230.87 -31.00 9.43
C ARG A 132 229.88 -30.02 8.78
N SER A 133 230.32 -28.80 8.50
CA SER A 133 229.52 -27.73 7.86
C SER A 133 228.86 -28.15 6.54
N ARG A 134 229.53 -28.98 5.72
CA ARG A 134 228.95 -29.51 4.46
C ARG A 134 227.84 -30.54 4.64
N ARG A 135 227.67 -31.15 5.83
CA ARG A 135 226.51 -32.00 6.16
C ARG A 135 225.35 -31.16 6.64
N GLU A 136 225.61 -30.25 7.58
CA GLU A 136 224.62 -29.29 8.11
C GLU A 136 223.90 -28.53 6.98
N MET A 137 224.62 -28.02 5.98
CA MET A 137 224.02 -27.32 4.82
C MET A 137 223.15 -28.19 3.91
N ARG A 138 223.28 -29.52 3.90
CA ARG A 138 222.33 -30.39 3.18
C ARG A 138 221.06 -30.59 3.99
N GLU A 139 221.21 -30.92 5.27
CA GLU A 139 220.11 -31.12 6.21
C GLU A 139 219.22 -29.86 6.32
N LEU A 140 219.82 -28.67 6.25
CA LEU A 140 219.10 -27.39 6.23
C LEU A 140 218.33 -27.16 4.92
N ASN A 141 218.91 -27.53 3.77
CA ASN A 141 218.23 -27.45 2.47
C ASN A 141 217.10 -28.49 2.32
N GLU A 142 217.27 -29.68 2.91
CA GLU A 142 216.27 -30.76 2.91
C GLU A 142 215.07 -30.35 3.77
N LYS A 143 215.29 -29.81 4.98
CA LYS A 143 214.26 -29.18 5.81
C LYS A 143 213.57 -27.99 5.13
N LEU A 144 214.29 -27.21 4.32
CA LEU A 144 213.70 -26.15 3.50
C LEU A 144 212.83 -26.71 2.37
N ALA A 145 213.20 -27.82 1.75
CA ALA A 145 212.38 -28.50 0.75
C ALA A 145 211.08 -29.04 1.40
N GLU A 146 211.18 -29.73 2.53
CA GLU A 146 210.02 -30.19 3.33
C GLU A 146 209.10 -29.02 3.71
N GLN A 147 209.66 -27.88 4.15
CA GLN A 147 208.88 -26.69 4.47
C GLN A 147 208.21 -26.05 3.24
N VAL A 148 208.86 -26.05 2.07
CA VAL A 148 208.28 -25.52 0.82
C VAL A 148 207.22 -26.47 0.25
N GLU A 149 207.39 -27.77 0.36
CA GLU A 149 206.37 -28.76 -0.02
C GLU A 149 205.19 -28.75 0.95
N GLY A 150 205.43 -28.65 2.25
CA GLY A 150 204.40 -28.40 3.27
C GLY A 150 203.65 -27.08 3.01
N MET A 151 204.34 -26.00 2.65
CA MET A 151 203.73 -24.73 2.28
C MET A 151 202.91 -24.81 0.99
N ARG A 152 203.37 -25.58 -0.02
CA ARG A 152 202.62 -25.86 -1.25
C ARG A 152 201.38 -26.71 -0.97
N TYR A 153 201.49 -27.76 -0.14
CA TYR A 153 200.36 -28.58 0.29
C TYR A 153 199.34 -27.74 1.07
N LEU A 154 199.78 -26.95 2.05
CA LEU A 154 198.91 -26.02 2.79
C LEU A 154 198.30 -24.95 1.88
N SER A 155 199.01 -24.45 0.86
CA SER A 155 198.46 -23.51 -0.11
C SER A 155 197.40 -24.15 -1.01
N ALA A 156 197.65 -25.37 -1.51
CA ALA A 156 196.69 -26.13 -2.30
C ALA A 156 195.46 -26.55 -1.48
N HIS A 157 195.66 -26.97 -0.23
CA HIS A 157 194.57 -27.35 0.68
C HIS A 157 193.76 -26.13 1.15
N ASN A 158 194.40 -24.99 1.46
CA ASN A 158 193.67 -23.74 1.72
C ASN A 158 192.91 -23.25 0.48
N ARG A 159 193.45 -23.45 -0.72
CA ARG A 159 192.73 -23.18 -1.97
C ARG A 159 191.51 -24.11 -2.10
N GLN A 160 191.67 -25.41 -1.91
CA GLN A 160 190.58 -26.38 -1.93
C GLN A 160 189.50 -26.01 -0.91
N LEU A 161 189.86 -25.73 0.34
CA LEU A 161 188.92 -25.27 1.38
C LEU A 161 188.23 -23.96 0.99
N THR A 162 188.92 -23.05 0.29
CA THR A 162 188.31 -21.81 -0.23
C THR A 162 187.31 -22.09 -1.35
N GLU A 163 187.61 -23.04 -2.24
CA GLU A 163 186.71 -23.49 -3.32
C GLU A 163 185.52 -24.28 -2.77
N GLU A 164 185.73 -25.12 -1.75
CA GLU A 164 184.67 -25.82 -1.01
C GLU A 164 183.76 -24.82 -0.27
N ILE A 165 184.32 -23.85 0.46
CA ILE A 165 183.56 -22.77 1.11
C ILE A 165 182.79 -21.93 0.08
N ALA A 166 183.36 -21.65 -1.09
CA ALA A 166 182.66 -20.97 -2.18
C ALA A 166 181.50 -21.82 -2.74
N SER A 167 181.71 -23.12 -2.92
CA SER A 167 180.67 -24.06 -3.40
C SER A 167 179.54 -24.22 -2.38
N LEU A 168 179.84 -24.29 -1.08
CA LEU A 168 178.86 -24.37 0.01
C LEU A 168 178.08 -23.06 0.15
N LYS A 169 178.74 -21.90 0.04
CA LYS A 169 178.06 -20.59 -0.01
C LYS A 169 177.15 -20.47 -1.23
N SER A 170 177.63 -20.87 -2.41
CA SER A 170 176.82 -20.88 -3.64
C SER A 170 175.60 -21.78 -3.49
N ARG A 171 175.79 -23.03 -3.01
CA ARG A 171 174.68 -23.97 -2.75
C ARG A 171 173.70 -23.42 -1.73
N TRP A 172 174.17 -22.88 -0.61
CA TRP A 172 173.33 -22.28 0.42
C TRP A 172 172.52 -21.09 -0.11
N LEU A 173 173.14 -20.20 -0.88
CA LEU A 173 172.43 -19.10 -1.56
C LEU A 173 171.36 -19.63 -2.53
N THR A 174 171.67 -20.65 -3.35
CA THR A 174 170.66 -21.22 -4.26
C THR A 174 169.53 -21.95 -3.54
N GLU A 175 169.78 -22.59 -2.39
CA GLU A 175 168.72 -23.26 -1.62
C GLU A 175 167.87 -22.24 -0.85
N SER A 176 168.51 -21.21 -0.28
CA SER A 176 167.83 -20.07 0.33
C SER A 176 166.91 -19.38 -0.66
N GLU A 177 167.40 -19.07 -1.87
CA GLU A 177 166.60 -18.40 -2.89
C GLU A 177 165.45 -19.28 -3.38
N LYS A 178 165.63 -20.60 -3.57
CA LYS A 178 164.51 -21.52 -3.84
C LYS A 178 163.46 -21.51 -2.73
N THR A 179 163.86 -21.57 -1.46
CA THR A 179 162.88 -21.55 -0.35
C THR A 179 162.11 -20.24 -0.31
N LYS A 180 162.79 -19.12 -0.60
CA LYS A 180 162.17 -17.81 -0.77
C LYS A 180 161.22 -17.77 -1.97
N GLU A 181 161.63 -18.27 -3.15
CA GLU A 181 160.78 -18.36 -4.35
C GLU A 181 159.50 -19.18 -4.08
N VAL A 182 159.61 -20.29 -3.34
CA VAL A 182 158.45 -21.09 -2.92
C VAL A 182 157.55 -20.31 -1.96
N TYR A 183 158.09 -19.70 -0.89
CA TYR A 183 157.28 -18.90 0.04
C TYR A 183 156.67 -17.64 -0.59
N GLU A 184 157.38 -16.98 -1.51
CA GLU A 184 156.85 -15.85 -2.29
C GLU A 184 155.75 -16.32 -3.26
N GLY A 185 155.89 -17.51 -3.86
CA GLY A 185 154.86 -18.16 -4.67
C GLY A 185 153.61 -18.56 -3.88
N GLU A 186 153.76 -19.17 -2.71
CA GLU A 186 152.66 -19.49 -1.78
C GLU A 186 151.97 -18.21 -1.28
N MET A 187 152.73 -17.18 -0.94
CA MET A 187 152.21 -15.87 -0.53
C MET A 187 151.45 -15.16 -1.67
N GLN A 188 151.88 -15.31 -2.92
CA GLN A 188 151.15 -14.82 -4.09
C GLN A 188 149.85 -15.61 -4.32
N GLN A 189 149.88 -16.95 -4.22
CA GLN A 189 148.69 -17.80 -4.35
C GLN A 189 147.66 -17.51 -3.25
N LEU A 190 148.08 -17.35 -2.00
CA LEU A 190 147.19 -17.01 -0.88
C LEU A 190 146.55 -15.62 -1.05
N ARG A 191 147.29 -14.65 -1.60
CA ARG A 191 146.73 -13.33 -1.95
C ARG A 191 145.73 -13.42 -3.09
N GLN A 192 146.06 -14.14 -4.16
CA GLN A 192 145.14 -14.35 -5.28
C GLN A 192 143.85 -15.05 -4.83
N LEU A 193 143.94 -16.09 -3.99
CA LEU A 193 142.77 -16.76 -3.42
C LEU A 193 141.93 -15.85 -2.50
N LEU A 194 142.58 -14.94 -1.76
CA LEU A 194 141.88 -13.93 -0.97
C LEU A 194 141.12 -12.95 -1.89
N ASP A 195 141.82 -12.37 -2.87
CA ASP A 195 141.28 -11.44 -3.87
C ASP A 195 140.12 -12.06 -4.65
N ASP A 196 140.26 -13.31 -5.13
CA ASP A 196 139.19 -14.06 -5.81
C ASP A 196 138.00 -14.30 -4.86
N SER A 197 138.24 -14.66 -3.59
CA SER A 197 137.15 -14.84 -2.62
C SER A 197 136.42 -13.53 -2.31
N ASP A 198 137.13 -12.39 -2.26
CA ASP A 198 136.53 -11.07 -2.04
C ASP A 198 135.79 -10.59 -3.30
N ARG A 199 136.27 -10.95 -4.50
CA ARG A 199 135.56 -10.78 -5.77
C ARG A 199 134.25 -11.57 -5.81
N GLU A 200 134.26 -12.83 -5.37
CA GLU A 200 133.06 -13.66 -5.24
C GLU A 200 132.09 -13.14 -4.18
N LYS A 201 132.58 -12.70 -3.02
CA LYS A 201 131.77 -12.03 -1.99
C LYS A 201 131.10 -10.78 -2.56
N ALA A 202 131.84 -9.90 -3.25
CA ALA A 202 131.30 -8.70 -3.87
C ALA A 202 130.23 -9.02 -4.94
N GLU A 203 130.46 -10.02 -5.79
CA GLU A 203 129.45 -10.52 -6.72
C GLU A 203 128.19 -11.05 -6.00
N SER A 204 128.36 -11.81 -4.92
CA SER A 204 127.24 -12.39 -4.15
C SER A 204 126.39 -11.31 -3.47
N LEU A 205 127.04 -10.27 -2.92
CA LEU A 205 126.38 -9.12 -2.31
C LEU A 205 125.65 -8.27 -3.36
N SER A 206 126.23 -8.08 -4.55
CA SER A 206 125.56 -7.41 -5.68
C SER A 206 124.31 -8.17 -6.14
N LYS A 207 124.41 -9.51 -6.27
CA LYS A 207 123.26 -10.38 -6.60
C LYS A 207 122.18 -10.33 -5.50
N LEU A 208 122.57 -10.33 -4.23
CA LEU A 208 121.67 -10.21 -3.08
C LEU A 208 120.94 -8.86 -3.05
N LEU A 209 121.65 -7.74 -3.25
CA LEU A 209 121.06 -6.40 -3.30
C LEU A 209 120.09 -6.25 -4.47
N SER A 210 120.43 -6.78 -5.65
CA SER A 210 119.54 -6.82 -6.81
C SER A 210 118.27 -7.63 -6.54
N ALA A 211 118.40 -8.82 -5.92
CA ALA A 211 117.25 -9.63 -5.52
C ALA A 211 116.38 -8.95 -4.44
N GLN A 212 116.99 -8.25 -3.48
CA GLN A 212 116.26 -7.46 -2.47
C GLN A 212 115.49 -6.28 -3.10
N GLN A 213 116.08 -5.58 -4.07
CA GLN A 213 115.39 -4.53 -4.84
C GLN A 213 114.23 -5.12 -5.64
N PHE A 214 114.43 -6.27 -6.31
CA PHE A 214 113.37 -6.95 -7.05
C PHE A 214 112.21 -7.39 -6.15
N ASN A 215 112.50 -7.94 -4.96
CA ASN A 215 111.48 -8.32 -3.99
C ASN A 215 110.67 -7.10 -3.51
N ARG A 216 111.31 -5.97 -3.16
CA ARG A 216 110.59 -4.73 -2.80
C ARG A 216 109.68 -4.23 -3.92
N ASN A 217 110.16 -4.26 -5.16
CA ASN A 217 109.37 -3.88 -6.32
C ASN A 217 108.15 -4.80 -6.53
N LEU A 218 108.23 -6.07 -6.14
CA LEU A 218 107.09 -7.01 -6.15
C LEU A 218 106.15 -6.79 -4.96
N GLU A 219 106.68 -6.52 -3.76
CA GLU A 219 105.90 -6.18 -2.56
C GLU A 219 105.05 -4.93 -2.81
N GLU A 220 105.62 -3.87 -3.39
CA GLU A 220 104.91 -2.66 -3.80
C GLU A 220 103.82 -2.93 -4.86
N GLN A 221 104.08 -3.81 -5.84
CA GLN A 221 103.08 -4.21 -6.83
C GLN A 221 101.93 -5.02 -6.22
N ILE A 222 102.22 -5.93 -5.29
CA ILE A 222 101.22 -6.70 -4.56
C ILE A 222 100.34 -5.76 -3.73
N GLU A 223 100.93 -4.80 -3.02
CA GLU A 223 100.16 -3.85 -2.21
C GLU A 223 99.29 -2.91 -3.07
N GLN A 224 99.80 -2.44 -4.22
CA GLN A 224 98.99 -1.70 -5.19
C GLN A 224 97.79 -2.54 -5.67
N LEU A 225 98.01 -3.80 -6.08
CA LEU A 225 96.93 -4.71 -6.52
C LEU A 225 95.93 -5.04 -5.40
N VAL A 226 96.36 -5.12 -4.15
CA VAL A 226 95.47 -5.26 -2.98
C VAL A 226 94.60 -4.02 -2.81
N GLN A 227 95.19 -2.83 -2.84
CA GLN A 227 94.43 -1.57 -2.75
C GLN A 227 93.46 -1.38 -3.92
N GLU A 228 93.79 -1.84 -5.12
CA GLU A 228 92.86 -1.85 -6.26
C GLU A 228 91.71 -2.85 -6.06
N ASN A 229 92.00 -4.06 -5.59
CA ASN A 229 90.97 -5.03 -5.22
C ASN A 229 90.02 -4.48 -4.14
N GLU A 230 90.50 -3.75 -3.15
CA GLU A 230 89.66 -3.09 -2.14
C GLU A 230 88.82 -1.93 -2.70
N LYS A 231 89.33 -1.19 -3.69
CA LYS A 231 88.56 -0.16 -4.41
C LYS A 231 87.46 -0.81 -5.25
N VAL A 232 87.72 -1.97 -5.86
CA VAL A 232 86.73 -2.75 -6.64
C VAL A 232 85.68 -3.40 -5.73
N LYS A 233 86.07 -4.01 -4.60
CA LYS A 233 85.14 -4.59 -3.61
C LYS A 233 84.14 -3.55 -3.10
N ARG A 234 84.61 -2.37 -2.68
CA ARG A 234 83.73 -1.28 -2.22
C ARG A 234 82.77 -0.77 -3.29
N ARG A 235 83.20 -0.73 -4.56
CA ARG A 235 82.31 -0.40 -5.69
C ARG A 235 81.25 -1.50 -5.93
N LEU A 236 81.61 -2.76 -5.75
CA LEU A 236 80.69 -3.90 -5.87
C LEU A 236 79.65 -3.90 -4.73
N GLU A 237 80.09 -3.68 -3.50
CA GLU A 237 79.24 -3.52 -2.31
C GLU A 237 78.24 -2.37 -2.49
N GLN A 238 78.73 -1.18 -2.90
CA GLN A 238 77.88 -0.04 -3.20
C GLN A 238 76.86 -0.34 -4.32
N ALA A 239 77.28 -1.06 -5.37
CA ALA A 239 76.37 -1.45 -6.45
C ALA A 239 75.30 -2.45 -5.99
N PHE A 240 75.61 -3.37 -5.07
CA PHE A 240 74.62 -4.25 -4.45
C PHE A 240 73.64 -3.47 -3.57
N ASP A 241 74.11 -2.54 -2.74
CA ASP A 241 73.23 -1.68 -1.94
C ASP A 241 72.30 -0.82 -2.81
N ASP A 242 72.82 -0.24 -3.89
CA ASP A 242 72.05 0.57 -4.83
C ASP A 242 71.12 -0.28 -5.73
N MET A 243 71.37 -1.58 -5.88
CA MET A 243 70.43 -2.54 -6.48
C MET A 243 69.31 -2.87 -5.49
N ASN A 244 69.65 -3.25 -4.25
CA ASN A 244 68.69 -3.57 -3.18
C ASN A 244 67.72 -2.41 -2.90
N LYS A 245 68.19 -1.16 -2.95
CA LYS A 245 67.34 0.05 -2.86
C LYS A 245 66.32 0.11 -4.00
N ARG A 246 66.77 -0.06 -5.25
CA ARG A 246 65.89 -0.05 -6.44
C ARG A 246 64.89 -1.20 -6.43
N ASP A 247 65.28 -2.38 -5.97
CA ASP A 247 64.36 -3.51 -5.79
C ASP A 247 63.30 -3.20 -4.71
N GLY A 248 63.69 -2.52 -3.62
CA GLY A 248 62.77 -1.97 -2.63
C GLY A 248 61.78 -0.98 -3.25
N ASP A 249 62.28 0.02 -3.98
CA ASP A 249 61.46 1.02 -4.68
C ASP A 249 60.49 0.36 -5.67
N LEU A 250 60.97 -0.54 -6.52
CA LEU A 250 60.16 -1.34 -7.46
C LEU A 250 59.04 -2.10 -6.75
N ASN A 251 59.33 -2.75 -5.61
CA ASN A 251 58.32 -3.43 -4.81
C ASN A 251 57.25 -2.47 -4.25
N THR A 252 57.61 -1.24 -3.86
CA THR A 252 56.63 -0.25 -3.41
C THR A 252 55.79 0.32 -4.55
N LEU A 253 56.41 0.58 -5.71
CA LEU A 253 55.74 1.06 -6.92
C LEU A 253 54.78 0.00 -7.48
N GLN A 254 55.16 -1.28 -7.48
CA GLN A 254 54.29 -2.40 -7.87
C GLN A 254 53.05 -2.52 -6.97
N ARG A 255 53.20 -2.40 -5.65
CA ARG A 255 52.04 -2.38 -4.73
C ARG A 255 51.11 -1.21 -5.05
N ARG A 256 51.66 0.01 -5.12
CA ARG A 256 50.88 1.21 -5.44
C ARG A 256 50.19 1.14 -6.81
N LEU A 257 50.82 0.49 -7.80
CA LEU A 257 50.22 0.25 -9.10
C LEU A 257 49.05 -0.74 -9.00
N ASN A 258 49.22 -1.86 -8.30
CA ASN A 258 48.13 -2.82 -8.06
C ASN A 258 46.97 -2.20 -7.26
N ASP A 259 47.27 -1.33 -6.29
CA ASP A 259 46.27 -0.60 -5.49
C ASP A 259 45.45 0.34 -6.39
N LEU A 260 46.13 1.13 -7.24
CA LEU A 260 45.50 2.02 -8.22
C LEU A 260 44.72 1.28 -9.31
N GLU A 261 45.19 0.11 -9.77
CA GLU A 261 44.44 -0.76 -10.68
C GLU A 261 43.18 -1.33 -10.00
N SER A 262 43.26 -1.68 -8.71
CA SER A 262 42.12 -2.11 -7.92
C SER A 262 41.11 -0.98 -7.68
N GLU A 263 41.55 0.27 -7.54
CA GLU A 263 40.68 1.45 -7.47
C GLU A 263 40.03 1.76 -8.84
N LEU A 264 40.81 1.74 -9.92
CA LEU A 264 40.33 1.93 -11.28
C LEU A 264 39.22 0.92 -11.64
N GLU A 265 39.39 -0.34 -11.27
CA GLU A 265 38.40 -1.39 -11.58
C GLU A 265 37.13 -1.27 -10.72
N LYS A 266 37.23 -0.81 -9.46
CA LYS A 266 36.05 -0.45 -8.65
C LYS A 266 35.29 0.70 -9.30
N GLU A 267 35.97 1.75 -9.75
CA GLU A 267 35.31 2.89 -10.38
C GLU A 267 34.72 2.56 -11.76
N ARG A 268 35.31 1.62 -12.50
CA ARG A 268 34.67 1.03 -13.70
C ARG A 268 33.38 0.29 -13.35
N MET A 269 33.41 -0.57 -12.33
CA MET A 269 32.19 -1.27 -11.87
C MET A 269 31.12 -0.30 -11.36
N ASN A 270 31.51 0.77 -10.66
CA ASN A 270 30.60 1.85 -10.24
C ASN A 270 29.99 2.58 -11.45
N ALA A 271 30.82 2.99 -12.41
CA ALA A 271 30.37 3.70 -13.61
C ALA A 271 29.43 2.84 -14.47
N ASP A 272 29.74 1.56 -14.65
CA ASP A 272 28.87 0.63 -15.39
C ASP A 272 27.60 0.26 -14.60
N LYS A 273 27.61 0.27 -13.26
CA LYS A 273 26.38 0.18 -12.46
C LYS A 273 25.51 1.41 -12.69
N LEU A 274 26.07 2.61 -12.53
CA LEU A 274 25.37 3.89 -12.72
C LEU A 274 24.81 4.06 -14.14
N ARG A 275 25.49 3.50 -15.17
CA ARG A 275 24.96 3.41 -16.54
C ARG A 275 23.70 2.55 -16.61
N ARG A 276 23.73 1.31 -16.09
CA ARG A 276 22.54 0.43 -16.08
C ARG A 276 21.39 0.99 -15.24
N ASP A 277 21.71 1.61 -14.11
CA ASP A 277 20.74 2.31 -13.28
C ASP A 277 20.10 3.48 -14.07
N ASN A 278 20.89 4.24 -14.84
CA ASN A 278 20.38 5.32 -15.71
C ASN A 278 19.56 4.80 -16.91
N GLU A 279 19.99 3.71 -17.55
CA GLU A 279 19.27 3.04 -18.64
C GLU A 279 17.89 2.55 -18.19
N THR A 280 17.77 1.97 -16.98
CA THR A 280 16.47 1.55 -16.43
C THR A 280 15.59 2.75 -16.03
N ILE A 281 16.16 3.84 -15.51
CA ILE A 281 15.41 5.09 -15.25
C ILE A 281 14.88 5.71 -16.55
N CYS A 282 15.64 5.67 -17.65
CA CYS A 282 15.16 6.10 -18.97
C CYS A 282 14.02 5.20 -19.48
N GLN A 283 14.15 3.87 -19.35
CA GLN A 283 13.07 2.94 -19.72
C GLN A 283 11.78 3.22 -18.94
N HIS A 284 11.85 3.43 -17.63
CA HIS A 284 10.68 3.79 -16.81
C HIS A 284 10.10 5.16 -17.16
N LEU A 285 10.91 6.13 -17.58
CA LEU A 285 10.43 7.43 -18.06
C LEU A 285 9.70 7.30 -19.42
N ASP A 286 10.20 6.44 -20.32
CA ASP A 286 9.56 6.14 -21.60
C ASP A 286 8.25 5.35 -21.40
N GLU A 287 8.23 4.38 -20.49
CA GLU A 287 7.05 3.63 -20.06
C GLU A 287 5.96 4.55 -19.49
N GLU A 288 6.30 5.42 -18.52
CA GLU A 288 5.34 6.38 -17.96
C GLU A 288 4.91 7.43 -18.99
N THR A 289 5.78 7.81 -19.93
CA THR A 289 5.40 8.69 -21.04
C THR A 289 4.41 8.02 -21.98
N ALA A 290 4.60 6.73 -22.28
CA ALA A 290 3.66 5.93 -23.07
C ALA A 290 2.32 5.75 -22.34
N ASN A 291 2.34 5.41 -21.05
CA ASN A 291 1.15 5.31 -20.19
C ASN A 291 0.36 6.61 -20.19
N ARG A 292 1.04 7.75 -19.99
CA ARG A 292 0.43 9.09 -20.01
C ARG A 292 -0.18 9.43 -21.37
N MET A 293 0.48 9.06 -22.47
CA MET A 293 -0.06 9.26 -23.83
C MET A 293 -1.26 8.35 -24.10
N SER A 294 -1.25 7.10 -23.63
CA SER A 294 -2.38 6.18 -23.74
C SER A 294 -3.61 6.70 -23.00
N GLY A 295 -3.46 7.08 -21.73
CA GLY A 295 -4.55 7.67 -20.93
C GLY A 295 -5.03 9.02 -21.47
N GLN A 296 -4.13 9.82 -22.07
CA GLN A 296 -4.53 11.05 -22.77
C GLN A 296 -5.36 10.74 -24.04
N SER A 297 -5.04 9.67 -24.77
CA SER A 297 -5.81 9.23 -25.93
C SER A 297 -7.18 8.67 -25.52
N GLU A 298 -7.24 7.84 -24.48
CA GLU A 298 -8.50 7.30 -23.92
C GLU A 298 -9.42 8.43 -23.44
N MET A 299 -8.87 9.40 -22.68
CA MET A 299 -9.60 10.59 -22.27
C MET A 299 -10.11 11.41 -23.48
N GLN A 300 -9.37 11.46 -24.59
CA GLN A 300 -9.80 12.16 -25.79
C GLN A 300 -10.95 11.41 -26.49
N THR A 301 -10.85 10.08 -26.66
CA THR A 301 -11.93 9.24 -27.20
C THR A 301 -13.21 9.40 -26.37
N LEU A 302 -13.12 9.33 -25.04
CA LEU A 302 -14.27 9.48 -24.14
C LEU A 302 -14.89 10.90 -24.21
N ARG A 303 -14.10 11.95 -24.50
CA ARG A 303 -14.64 13.29 -24.76
C ARG A 303 -15.39 13.35 -26.09
N GLU A 304 -14.83 12.78 -27.14
CA GLU A 304 -15.44 12.72 -28.47
C GLU A 304 -16.74 11.89 -28.45
N GLU A 305 -16.79 10.83 -27.65
CA GLU A 305 -17.99 10.03 -27.37
C GLU A 305 -19.04 10.82 -26.58
N ILE A 306 -18.66 11.52 -25.49
CA ILE A 306 -19.58 12.40 -24.75
C ILE A 306 -20.12 13.52 -25.65
N GLU A 307 -19.29 14.09 -26.53
CA GLU A 307 -19.72 15.09 -27.52
C GLU A 307 -20.57 14.48 -28.64
N PHE A 308 -20.38 13.21 -29.00
CA PHE A 308 -21.26 12.47 -29.90
C PHE A 308 -22.63 12.23 -29.28
N MET A 309 -22.69 11.67 -28.07
CA MET A 309 -23.95 11.44 -27.35
C MET A 309 -24.71 12.75 -27.08
N ARG A 310 -24.00 13.83 -26.73
CA ARG A 310 -24.61 15.18 -26.63
C ARG A 310 -25.19 15.67 -27.95
N ARG A 311 -24.55 15.39 -29.10
CA ARG A 311 -25.08 15.76 -30.42
C ARG A 311 -26.27 14.88 -30.81
N ALA A 312 -26.23 13.59 -30.53
CA ALA A 312 -27.32 12.65 -30.75
C ALA A 312 -28.56 13.06 -29.94
N HIS A 313 -28.45 13.15 -28.60
CA HIS A 313 -29.55 13.60 -27.74
C HIS A 313 -30.08 14.99 -28.13
N GLN A 314 -29.22 15.91 -28.59
CA GLN A 314 -29.69 17.20 -29.08
C GLN A 314 -30.50 17.10 -30.39
N GLU A 315 -30.15 16.20 -31.31
CA GLU A 315 -30.92 16.01 -32.55
C GLU A 315 -32.20 15.23 -32.31
N GLU A 316 -32.17 14.22 -31.42
CA GLU A 316 -33.38 13.56 -30.90
C GLU A 316 -34.32 14.56 -30.24
N ILE A 317 -33.81 15.45 -29.38
CA ILE A 317 -34.59 16.53 -28.77
C ILE A 317 -35.13 17.49 -29.85
N ARG A 318 -34.36 17.82 -30.91
CA ARG A 318 -34.87 18.62 -32.04
C ARG A 318 -35.99 17.90 -32.78
N GLU A 319 -35.87 16.59 -33.02
CA GLU A 319 -36.89 15.80 -33.71
C GLU A 319 -38.15 15.60 -32.86
N MET A 320 -38.01 15.39 -31.55
CA MET A 320 -39.12 15.40 -30.60
C MET A 320 -39.78 16.77 -30.51
N HIS A 321 -39.02 17.87 -30.62
CA HIS A 321 -39.61 19.20 -30.75
C HIS A 321 -40.34 19.36 -32.08
N ARG A 322 -39.74 19.00 -33.24
CA ARG A 322 -40.39 19.05 -34.57
C ARG A 322 -41.72 18.28 -34.59
N THR A 323 -41.73 17.04 -34.11
CA THR A 323 -42.94 16.20 -34.06
C THR A 323 -43.99 16.72 -33.08
N LEU A 324 -43.60 17.27 -31.92
CA LEU A 324 -44.52 17.98 -31.03
C LEU A 324 -45.10 19.24 -31.69
N ASP A 325 -44.25 20.00 -32.38
CA ASP A 325 -44.60 21.20 -33.14
C ASP A 325 -45.61 20.86 -34.25
N ASP A 326 -45.41 19.76 -34.97
CA ASP A 326 -46.27 19.36 -36.08
C ASP A 326 -47.60 18.74 -35.60
N VAL A 327 -47.62 18.04 -34.46
CA VAL A 327 -48.87 17.70 -33.74
C VAL A 327 -49.58 18.95 -33.20
N GLY A 328 -48.83 19.98 -32.81
CA GLY A 328 -49.38 21.28 -32.40
C GLY A 328 -49.93 22.12 -33.57
N LYS A 329 -49.38 21.96 -34.78
CA LYS A 329 -49.73 22.71 -36.00
C LYS A 329 -50.92 22.10 -36.74
N GLY A 330 -52.09 22.26 -36.12
CA GLY A 330 -53.29 22.59 -36.90
C GLY A 330 -53.80 21.52 -37.87
N PHE A 331 -54.11 20.32 -37.36
CA PHE A 331 -55.31 19.62 -37.84
C PHE A 331 -56.34 19.56 -36.72
N ASP A 332 -56.01 18.90 -35.60
CA ASP A 332 -56.89 18.76 -34.44
C ASP A 332 -57.46 20.09 -33.93
N ARG A 333 -56.64 21.11 -33.61
CA ARG A 333 -57.15 22.28 -32.86
C ARG A 333 -58.23 23.08 -33.61
N GLU A 334 -58.06 23.29 -34.90
CA GLU A 334 -59.06 24.01 -35.71
C GLU A 334 -60.26 23.10 -36.06
N MET A 335 -60.02 21.81 -36.27
CA MET A 335 -61.09 20.81 -36.44
C MET A 335 -61.97 20.72 -35.18
N TRP A 336 -61.41 20.54 -33.98
CA TRP A 336 -62.15 20.55 -32.71
C TRP A 336 -62.86 21.86 -32.45
N GLN A 337 -62.28 23.02 -32.81
CA GLN A 337 -62.96 24.30 -32.67
C GLN A 337 -64.18 24.41 -33.60
N ASN A 338 -64.06 23.91 -34.84
CA ASN A 338 -65.17 23.89 -35.81
C ASN A 338 -66.24 22.85 -35.44
N GLU A 339 -65.86 21.62 -35.09
CA GLU A 339 -66.78 20.57 -34.64
C GLU A 339 -67.51 20.95 -33.35
N LEU A 340 -66.82 21.53 -32.37
CA LEU A 340 -67.45 22.02 -31.14
C LEU A 340 -68.40 23.21 -31.42
N SER A 341 -68.02 24.11 -32.33
CA SER A 341 -68.91 25.20 -32.76
C SER A 341 -70.15 24.68 -33.47
N GLN A 342 -70.01 23.64 -34.31
CA GLN A 342 -71.12 22.99 -34.99
C GLN A 342 -72.00 22.20 -34.01
N ALA A 343 -71.42 21.47 -33.05
CA ALA A 343 -72.18 20.78 -32.00
C ALA A 343 -72.96 21.76 -31.10
N VAL A 344 -72.37 22.90 -30.74
CA VAL A 344 -73.07 23.98 -30.03
C VAL A 344 -74.21 24.56 -30.87
N HIS A 345 -74.01 24.75 -32.18
CA HIS A 345 -75.05 25.24 -33.07
C HIS A 345 -76.19 24.21 -33.25
N ASP A 346 -75.87 22.92 -33.39
CA ASP A 346 -76.87 21.84 -33.44
C ASP A 346 -77.67 21.74 -32.12
N ILE A 347 -77.02 21.96 -30.97
CA ILE A 347 -77.70 22.03 -29.66
C ILE A 347 -78.62 23.25 -29.59
N GLN A 348 -78.19 24.42 -30.06
CA GLN A 348 -79.03 25.63 -30.14
C GLN A 348 -80.24 25.38 -31.05
N ASN A 349 -80.03 24.88 -32.26
CA ASN A 349 -81.09 24.58 -33.23
C ASN A 349 -82.11 23.58 -32.65
N ARG A 350 -81.67 22.57 -31.88
CA ARG A 350 -82.57 21.63 -31.18
C ARG A 350 -83.38 22.30 -30.08
N TYR A 351 -82.80 23.23 -29.33
CA TYR A 351 -83.54 24.00 -28.32
C TYR A 351 -84.52 24.99 -28.96
N ASP A 352 -84.15 25.65 -30.06
CA ASP A 352 -85.04 26.54 -30.80
C ASP A 352 -86.19 25.74 -31.45
N GLU A 353 -85.93 24.57 -32.02
CA GLU A 353 -86.96 23.61 -32.44
C GLU A 353 -87.90 23.19 -31.29
N GLN A 354 -87.36 22.98 -30.08
CA GLN A 354 -88.17 22.63 -28.91
C GLN A 354 -89.00 23.81 -28.41
N LEU A 355 -88.47 25.04 -28.47
CA LEU A 355 -89.18 26.26 -28.14
C LEU A 355 -90.28 26.58 -29.16
N GLU A 356 -90.03 26.34 -30.45
CA GLU A 356 -91.04 26.52 -31.50
C GLU A 356 -92.13 25.44 -31.45
N LYS A 357 -91.78 24.18 -31.13
CA LYS A 357 -92.76 23.13 -30.83
C LYS A 357 -93.58 23.45 -29.58
N LEU A 358 -92.95 23.88 -28.49
CA LEU A 358 -93.64 24.31 -27.28
C LEU A 358 -94.57 25.51 -27.55
N LYS A 359 -94.14 26.47 -28.38
CA LYS A 359 -94.97 27.60 -28.83
C LYS A 359 -96.15 27.11 -29.66
N PHE A 360 -95.94 26.20 -30.61
CA PHE A 360 -96.98 25.61 -31.43
C PHE A 360 -97.99 24.82 -30.59
N ASP A 361 -97.52 23.93 -29.70
CA ASP A 361 -98.37 23.15 -28.79
C ASP A 361 -99.20 24.06 -27.87
N MET A 362 -98.60 25.16 -27.37
CA MET A 362 -99.32 26.17 -26.59
C MET A 362 -100.33 26.94 -27.43
N GLU A 363 -100.00 27.32 -28.67
CA GLU A 363 -100.93 27.95 -29.62
C GLU A 363 -102.11 27.01 -29.95
N ASP A 364 -101.86 25.72 -30.17
CA ASP A 364 -102.90 24.71 -30.41
C ASP A 364 -103.75 24.43 -29.16
N VAL A 365 -103.17 24.41 -27.95
CA VAL A 365 -103.93 24.34 -26.69
C VAL A 365 -104.79 25.60 -26.48
N TYR A 366 -104.27 26.80 -26.80
CA TYR A 366 -105.08 28.03 -26.75
C TYR A 366 -106.18 28.02 -27.81
N ASN A 367 -105.90 27.58 -29.05
CA ASN A 367 -106.88 27.46 -30.13
C ASN A 367 -107.97 26.44 -29.79
N ALA A 368 -107.60 25.27 -29.25
CA ALA A 368 -108.52 24.26 -28.75
C ALA A 368 -109.40 24.84 -27.63
N ARG A 369 -108.81 25.54 -26.66
CA ARG A 369 -109.56 26.15 -25.55
C ARG A 369 -110.48 27.30 -26.00
N LEU A 370 -110.08 28.08 -27.01
CA LEU A 370 -110.95 29.06 -27.67
C LEU A 370 -112.10 28.38 -28.41
N CYS A 371 -111.86 27.25 -29.07
CA CYS A 371 -112.91 26.45 -29.70
C CYS A 371 -113.87 25.83 -28.67
N GLU A 372 -113.38 25.33 -27.54
CA GLU A 372 -114.21 24.86 -26.42
C GLU A 372 -115.06 25.99 -25.84
N LEU A 373 -114.48 27.16 -25.56
CA LEU A 373 -115.21 28.33 -25.05
C LEU A 373 -116.23 28.85 -26.07
N SER A 374 -115.92 28.80 -27.36
CA SER A 374 -116.85 29.14 -28.44
C SER A 374 -118.05 28.18 -28.47
N LYS A 375 -117.79 26.86 -28.44
CA LYS A 375 -118.82 25.81 -28.37
C LYS A 375 -119.67 25.95 -27.10
N ALA A 376 -119.05 26.07 -25.92
CA ALA A 376 -119.75 26.27 -24.67
C ALA A 376 -120.65 27.53 -24.69
N ASN A 377 -120.21 28.60 -25.35
CA ASN A 377 -121.00 29.83 -25.54
C ASN A 377 -122.16 29.63 -26.55
N THR A 378 -121.99 28.85 -27.62
CA THR A 378 -123.11 28.48 -28.50
C THR A 378 -124.11 27.56 -27.81
N ASP A 379 -123.62 26.62 -27.01
CA ASP A 379 -124.45 25.63 -26.31
C ASP A 379 -125.22 26.29 -25.16
N GLN A 380 -124.57 27.16 -24.37
CA GLN A 380 -125.25 28.01 -23.38
C GLN A 380 -126.28 28.95 -24.03
N LYS A 381 -126.02 29.48 -25.23
CA LYS A 381 -127.03 30.26 -25.98
C LYS A 381 -128.21 29.39 -26.45
N ALA A 382 -127.95 28.16 -26.88
CA ALA A 382 -128.98 27.21 -27.27
C ALA A 382 -129.84 26.79 -26.07
N GLU A 383 -129.22 26.43 -24.94
CA GLU A 383 -129.87 26.11 -23.67
C GLU A 383 -130.68 27.31 -23.13
N LEU A 384 -130.11 28.52 -23.14
CA LEU A 384 -130.81 29.73 -22.71
C LEU A 384 -132.01 30.06 -23.62
N ASN A 385 -131.95 29.73 -24.92
CA ASN A 385 -133.09 29.86 -25.82
C ASN A 385 -134.14 28.74 -25.61
N ALA A 386 -133.71 27.51 -25.32
CA ALA A 386 -134.61 26.43 -24.92
C ALA A 386 -135.36 26.80 -23.62
N LEU A 387 -134.63 27.26 -22.59
CA LEU A 387 -135.19 27.74 -21.32
C LEU A 387 -136.12 28.96 -21.50
N LYS A 388 -135.86 29.86 -22.46
CA LYS A 388 -136.81 30.93 -22.84
C LYS A 388 -138.10 30.35 -23.43
N SER A 389 -138.01 29.36 -24.32
CA SER A 389 -139.20 28.72 -24.91
C SER A 389 -140.01 27.96 -23.85
N GLU A 390 -139.33 27.27 -22.94
CA GLU A 390 -139.93 26.59 -21.78
C GLU A 390 -140.59 27.59 -20.83
N ASN A 391 -139.95 28.73 -20.54
CA ASN A 391 -140.53 29.81 -19.73
C ASN A 391 -141.76 30.44 -20.40
N CYS A 392 -141.76 30.56 -21.74
CA CYS A 392 -142.91 31.03 -22.50
C CYS A 392 -144.09 30.03 -22.43
N ARG A 393 -143.82 28.72 -22.59
CA ARG A 393 -144.79 27.63 -22.41
C ARG A 393 -145.37 27.61 -20.99
N LEU A 394 -144.52 27.76 -19.98
CA LEU A 394 -144.92 27.80 -18.57
C LEU A 394 -145.75 29.05 -18.24
N LYS A 395 -145.45 30.21 -18.84
CA LYS A 395 -146.30 31.42 -18.75
C LYS A 395 -147.67 31.19 -19.37
N GLN A 396 -147.72 30.72 -20.62
CA GLN A 396 -148.98 30.45 -21.32
C GLN A 396 -149.87 29.45 -20.56
N ASN A 397 -149.26 28.39 -20.00
CA ASN A 397 -149.96 27.45 -19.12
C ASN A 397 -150.42 28.12 -17.80
N SER A 398 -149.56 28.94 -17.17
CA SER A 398 -149.90 29.68 -15.96
C SER A 398 -151.03 30.70 -16.17
N ASP A 399 -151.15 31.29 -17.35
CA ASP A 399 -152.21 32.23 -17.70
C ASP A 399 -153.53 31.50 -18.00
N GLY A 400 -153.50 30.36 -18.70
CA GLY A 400 -154.67 29.49 -18.83
C GLY A 400 -155.20 29.00 -17.47
N MET A 401 -154.30 28.68 -16.52
CA MET A 401 -154.68 28.32 -15.15
C MET A 401 -155.23 29.52 -14.34
N ARG A 402 -154.83 30.76 -14.64
CA ARG A 402 -155.46 31.98 -14.07
C ARG A 402 -156.86 32.18 -14.62
N GLU A 403 -157.06 31.99 -15.93
CA GLU A 403 -158.37 32.13 -16.57
C GLU A 403 -159.37 31.08 -16.04
N GLN A 404 -158.93 29.83 -15.86
CA GLN A 404 -159.73 28.80 -15.19
C GLN A 404 -160.05 29.17 -13.73
N LEU A 405 -159.11 29.75 -12.98
CA LEU A 405 -159.35 30.20 -11.61
C LEU A 405 -160.43 31.30 -11.57
N VAL A 406 -160.41 32.26 -12.49
CA VAL A 406 -161.43 33.33 -12.60
C VAL A 406 -162.80 32.76 -13.00
N GLN A 407 -162.85 31.76 -13.90
CA GLN A 407 -164.11 31.06 -14.21
C GLN A 407 -164.66 30.31 -13.00
N VAL A 408 -163.82 29.63 -12.20
CA VAL A 408 -164.27 28.94 -10.97
C VAL A 408 -164.74 29.94 -9.91
N GLN A 409 -164.01 31.04 -9.70
CA GLN A 409 -164.37 32.08 -8.72
C GLN A 409 -165.69 32.78 -9.04
N SER A 410 -165.91 33.16 -10.30
CA SER A 410 -167.17 33.79 -10.74
C SER A 410 -168.36 32.83 -10.62
N LYS A 411 -168.18 31.55 -10.97
CA LYS A 411 -169.20 30.50 -10.83
C LYS A 411 -169.54 30.22 -9.36
N ASN A 412 -168.54 30.23 -8.47
CA ASN A 412 -168.74 30.06 -7.03
C ASN A 412 -169.47 31.26 -6.41
N SER A 413 -169.09 32.50 -6.76
CA SER A 413 -169.75 33.73 -6.29
C SER A 413 -171.23 33.83 -6.72
N TYR A 414 -171.57 33.31 -7.91
CA TYR A 414 -172.96 33.19 -8.36
C TYR A 414 -173.75 32.20 -7.50
N LEU A 415 -173.23 30.99 -7.27
CA LEU A 415 -173.88 29.98 -6.44
C LEU A 415 -174.09 30.48 -5.00
N GLU A 416 -173.07 31.08 -4.38
CA GLU A 416 -173.14 31.64 -3.03
C GLU A 416 -174.21 32.73 -2.87
N LYS A 417 -174.54 33.50 -3.92
CA LYS A 417 -175.65 34.47 -3.89
C LYS A 417 -177.00 33.75 -3.88
N THR A 418 -177.24 32.88 -4.85
CA THR A 418 -178.51 32.12 -4.96
C THR A 418 -178.78 31.30 -3.71
N MET A 419 -177.74 30.73 -3.08
CA MET A 419 -177.87 29.94 -1.85
C MET A 419 -178.29 30.79 -0.64
N ARG A 420 -177.80 32.04 -0.55
CA ARG A 420 -178.20 33.00 0.49
C ARG A 420 -179.63 33.52 0.29
N GLU A 421 -180.01 33.80 -0.95
CA GLU A 421 -181.36 34.27 -1.31
C GLU A 421 -182.42 33.20 -0.93
N VAL A 422 -182.24 31.95 -1.35
CA VAL A 422 -183.13 30.83 -1.02
C VAL A 422 -183.19 30.55 0.49
N SER A 423 -182.09 30.72 1.24
CA SER A 423 -182.11 30.55 2.69
C SER A 423 -182.92 31.65 3.41
N ALA A 424 -182.86 32.90 2.94
CA ALA A 424 -183.60 34.00 3.55
C ALA A 424 -185.12 33.86 3.37
N GLU A 425 -185.56 33.43 2.18
CA GLU A 425 -186.97 33.14 1.91
C GLU A 425 -187.50 31.97 2.79
N ALA A 426 -186.66 30.96 3.03
CA ALA A 426 -187.01 29.81 3.87
C ALA A 426 -187.12 30.16 5.37
N GLU A 427 -186.43 31.18 5.85
CA GLU A 427 -186.54 31.67 7.24
C GLU A 427 -187.78 32.54 7.45
N GLU A 428 -188.06 33.47 6.53
CA GLU A 428 -189.24 34.34 6.59
C GLU A 428 -190.56 33.55 6.50
N LEU A 429 -190.61 32.48 5.70
CA LEU A 429 -191.78 31.58 5.63
C LEU A 429 -192.00 30.82 6.95
N ARG A 430 -190.94 30.35 7.63
CA ARG A 430 -191.05 29.72 8.96
C ARG A 430 -191.60 30.71 9.99
N ARG A 431 -191.08 31.94 9.96
CA ARG A 431 -191.48 33.00 10.89
C ARG A 431 -192.97 33.38 10.79
N ARG A 432 -193.62 33.13 9.66
CA ARG A 432 -195.09 33.29 9.51
C ARG A 432 -195.85 32.13 10.13
N ILE A 433 -195.49 30.90 9.76
CA ILE A 433 -196.11 29.66 10.26
C ILE A 433 -196.05 29.59 11.80
N ASP A 434 -194.93 29.98 12.41
CA ASP A 434 -194.78 30.00 13.88
C ASP A 434 -195.67 31.06 14.56
N ASN A 435 -195.99 32.19 13.90
CA ASN A 435 -196.93 33.18 14.42
C ASN A 435 -198.39 32.67 14.31
N GLU A 436 -198.77 32.10 13.16
CA GLU A 436 -200.10 31.53 12.92
C GLU A 436 -200.41 30.39 13.91
N LEU A 437 -199.42 29.55 14.20
CA LEU A 437 -199.50 28.53 15.26
C LEU A 437 -199.66 29.14 16.66
N SER A 438 -199.02 30.28 16.95
CA SER A 438 -199.09 30.96 18.24
C SER A 438 -200.46 31.62 18.50
N GLU A 439 -201.13 32.13 17.46
CA GLU A 439 -202.48 32.68 17.57
C GLU A 439 -203.52 31.56 17.73
N SER A 440 -203.49 30.56 16.86
CA SER A 440 -204.39 29.39 16.96
C SER A 440 -204.23 28.60 18.26
N ALA A 441 -203.02 28.61 18.87
CA ALA A 441 -202.80 28.00 20.18
C ALA A 441 -203.59 28.67 21.30
N LYS A 442 -203.75 30.01 21.27
CA LYS A 442 -204.47 30.81 22.29
C LYS A 442 -205.99 30.69 22.15
N GLU A 443 -206.49 30.68 20.91
CA GLU A 443 -207.93 30.47 20.64
C GLU A 443 -208.43 29.14 21.22
N ARG A 444 -207.63 28.08 21.08
CA ARG A 444 -207.91 26.76 21.63
C ARG A 444 -207.87 26.74 23.16
N GLU A 445 -206.92 27.43 23.79
CA GLU A 445 -206.82 27.53 25.26
C GLU A 445 -208.07 28.21 25.86
N ALA A 446 -208.57 29.28 25.22
CA ALA A 446 -209.83 29.92 25.60
C ALA A 446 -211.07 29.01 25.42
N ALA A 447 -211.07 28.12 24.41
CA ALA A 447 -212.12 27.13 24.21
C ALA A 447 -212.08 25.99 25.26
N GLU A 448 -210.89 25.58 25.68
CA GLU A 448 -210.69 24.57 26.74
C GLU A 448 -211.19 25.08 28.10
N GLU A 449 -210.96 26.35 28.45
CA GLU A 449 -211.57 26.98 29.65
C GLU A 449 -213.10 27.01 29.62
N ALA A 450 -213.71 27.27 28.46
CA ALA A 450 -215.16 27.33 28.32
C ALA A 450 -215.80 25.94 28.52
N LEU A 451 -215.16 24.89 27.98
CA LEU A 451 -215.56 23.50 28.20
C LEU A 451 -215.41 23.07 29.66
N GLY A 452 -214.36 23.53 30.36
CA GLY A 452 -214.16 23.26 31.79
C GLY A 452 -215.31 23.78 32.67
N LYS A 453 -215.89 24.94 32.33
CA LYS A 453 -217.05 25.52 33.03
C LYS A 453 -218.33 24.71 32.75
N ALA A 454 -218.60 24.36 31.50
CA ALA A 454 -219.78 23.53 31.16
C ALA A 454 -219.74 22.13 31.82
N HIS A 455 -218.55 21.52 31.95
CA HIS A 455 -218.41 20.23 32.61
C HIS A 455 -218.67 20.26 34.12
N SER A 456 -218.37 21.36 34.82
CA SER A 456 -218.65 21.46 36.28
C SER A 456 -220.15 21.61 36.57
N GLU A 457 -220.88 22.37 35.74
CA GLU A 457 -222.34 22.50 35.83
C GLU A 457 -223.05 21.16 35.53
N MET A 458 -222.57 20.43 34.51
CA MET A 458 -223.06 19.09 34.16
C MET A 458 -222.84 18.08 35.29
N ALA A 459 -221.71 18.15 35.99
CA ALA A 459 -221.39 17.26 37.11
C ALA A 459 -222.30 17.51 38.33
N ALA A 460 -222.58 18.76 38.67
CA ALA A 460 -223.47 19.12 39.78
C ALA A 460 -224.91 18.56 39.59
N LEU A 461 -225.40 18.51 38.34
CA LEU A 461 -226.69 17.89 38.01
C LEU A 461 -226.65 16.35 38.08
N MET A 462 -225.51 15.73 37.79
CA MET A 462 -225.33 14.27 37.88
C MET A 462 -225.33 13.77 39.34
N ASP A 463 -224.77 14.55 40.26
CA ASP A 463 -224.73 14.23 41.69
C ASP A 463 -226.15 14.20 42.29
N VAL A 464 -226.99 15.18 41.93
CA VAL A 464 -228.41 15.22 42.32
C VAL A 464 -229.19 14.03 41.74
N LYS A 465 -228.90 13.62 40.50
CA LYS A 465 -229.51 12.44 39.86
C LYS A 465 -229.14 11.14 40.59
N LEU A 466 -227.86 10.93 40.88
CA LEU A 466 -227.38 9.69 41.51
C LEU A 466 -227.92 9.50 42.93
N ASN A 467 -228.11 10.58 43.68
CA ASN A 467 -228.69 10.51 45.02
C ASN A 467 -230.13 9.96 45.00
N LEU A 468 -230.94 10.40 44.02
CA LEU A 468 -232.31 9.90 43.79
C LEU A 468 -232.32 8.44 43.29
N GLU A 469 -231.38 8.07 42.40
CA GLU A 469 -231.28 6.69 41.92
C GLU A 469 -230.83 5.71 43.01
N ALA A 470 -229.95 6.13 43.93
CA ALA A 470 -229.55 5.35 45.10
C ALA A 470 -230.69 5.15 46.09
N GLU A 471 -231.51 6.19 46.31
CA GLU A 471 -232.72 6.09 47.14
C GLU A 471 -233.73 5.10 46.53
N ILE A 472 -233.95 5.17 45.20
CA ILE A 472 -234.76 4.20 44.46
C ILE A 472 -234.16 2.78 44.50
N ALA A 473 -232.83 2.62 44.47
CA ALA A 473 -232.19 1.32 44.66
C ALA A 473 -232.41 0.76 46.07
N ALA A 474 -232.39 1.62 47.10
CA ALA A 474 -232.78 1.28 48.47
C ALA A 474 -234.30 1.01 48.64
N TYR A 475 -235.12 1.33 47.63
CA TYR A 475 -236.51 0.88 47.50
C TYR A 475 -236.70 -0.33 46.56
N ARG A 476 -235.68 -0.70 45.76
CA ARG A 476 -235.53 -2.02 45.11
C ARG A 476 -234.86 -3.08 46.01
N ARG A 477 -234.64 -2.73 47.27
CA ARG A 477 -235.09 -3.49 48.45
C ARG A 477 -235.79 -4.82 48.10
N LEU A 478 -235.24 -5.92 48.62
CA LEU A 478 -235.93 -6.74 49.63
C LEU A 478 -237.25 -7.45 49.25
N LEU A 479 -237.69 -7.43 47.99
CA LEU A 479 -238.94 -8.06 47.52
C LEU A 479 -238.71 -9.33 46.67
N ASP A 480 -237.67 -9.35 45.83
CA ASP A 480 -237.51 -10.39 44.80
C ASP A 480 -236.71 -11.63 45.25
N ALA A 481 -236.59 -11.86 46.56
CA ALA A 481 -235.96 -13.06 47.10
C ALA A 481 -236.79 -14.36 46.92
N GLN A 482 -238.00 -14.28 46.33
CA GLN A 482 -238.94 -15.40 46.29
C GLN A 482 -239.95 -15.43 45.11
N GLY A 483 -239.75 -14.69 44.01
CA GLY A 483 -240.68 -14.72 42.86
C GLY A 483 -240.20 -14.03 41.58
N GLY A 484 -240.87 -14.30 40.44
CA GLY A 484 -240.56 -13.73 39.11
C GLY A 484 -239.51 -14.56 38.35
N ILE A 485 -239.76 -15.38 37.32
CA ILE A 485 -240.73 -15.38 36.21
C ILE A 485 -240.43 -14.37 35.09
N LEU A 486 -239.81 -14.91 34.02
CA LEU A 486 -239.91 -14.55 32.60
C LEU A 486 -239.41 -13.19 32.07
N ASN A 487 -238.79 -13.31 30.88
CA ASN A 487 -238.99 -12.50 29.67
C ASN A 487 -238.38 -11.09 29.50
N ALA A 488 -237.94 -10.89 28.25
CA ALA A 488 -238.19 -9.71 27.41
C ALA A 488 -237.48 -8.36 27.73
N SER A 489 -237.30 -7.44 26.76
CA SER A 489 -237.18 -7.57 25.29
C SER A 489 -236.82 -6.20 24.66
N LYS A 490 -236.28 -6.21 23.42
CA LYS A 490 -236.45 -5.19 22.34
C LYS A 490 -235.87 -3.76 22.50
N GLU A 491 -235.13 -3.33 21.46
CA GLU A 491 -235.22 -2.07 20.67
C GLU A 491 -235.38 -0.71 21.42
N THR A 492 -234.48 0.30 21.35
CA THR A 492 -234.21 1.20 20.18
C THR A 492 -233.15 2.36 20.42
N VAL A 493 -232.31 2.74 19.39
CA VAL A 493 -231.85 4.13 18.93
C VAL A 493 -230.61 4.99 19.50
N TYR A 494 -229.55 5.31 18.65
CA TYR A 494 -228.60 6.54 18.45
C TYR A 494 -227.09 6.84 19.04
N VAL A 495 -225.95 6.91 18.20
CA VAL A 495 -224.65 7.82 18.13
C VAL A 495 -223.28 7.62 19.03
N PRO A 496 -221.96 8.19 19.00
CA PRO A 496 -220.78 8.76 18.12
C PRO A 496 -219.18 8.40 18.43
N SER A 497 -218.05 8.92 17.76
CA SER A 497 -216.54 9.19 18.21
C SER A 497 -215.26 9.32 17.20
N THR A 498 -214.05 9.98 17.48
CA THR A 498 -212.69 10.11 16.65
C THR A 498 -211.28 10.64 17.31
N SER A 499 -209.99 10.55 16.72
CA SER A 499 -208.64 11.27 17.07
C SER A 499 -207.23 11.00 16.24
N THR A 500 -206.06 11.78 16.30
CA THR A 500 -204.63 11.60 15.65
C THR A 500 -203.33 12.52 16.07
N ARG A 501 -201.98 12.27 15.72
CA ARG A 501 -200.70 13.23 15.60
C ARG A 501 -199.19 12.78 15.12
N SER A 502 -197.98 13.36 15.53
CA SER A 502 -196.58 13.56 14.81
C SER A 502 -195.17 13.58 15.66
N ARG A 503 -193.80 13.81 15.39
CA ARG A 503 -192.62 14.14 14.37
C ARG A 503 -191.13 14.15 15.08
N THR A 504 -189.78 14.39 14.70
CA THR A 504 -188.69 14.40 13.57
C THR A 504 -187.06 14.46 13.95
N PRO A 505 -185.93 15.13 13.36
CA PRO A 505 -184.45 14.63 13.17
C PRO A 505 -183.07 15.52 13.38
N ARG A 506 -181.74 15.08 13.12
CA ARG A 506 -180.37 15.83 13.32
C ARG A 506 -178.90 15.32 12.75
N GLU A 507 -177.78 16.15 12.67
CA GLU A 507 -176.19 16.01 12.67
C GLU A 507 -175.19 15.47 11.50
N VAL A 508 -173.79 15.51 11.30
CA VAL A 508 -172.38 16.03 11.78
C VAL A 508 -171.19 15.84 10.65
N TYR A 509 -169.78 15.93 10.52
CA TYR A 509 -168.34 16.11 11.15
C TYR A 509 -167.18 16.57 10.08
N SER A 510 -165.77 16.54 9.96
CA SER A 510 -164.39 16.05 10.52
C SER A 510 -163.00 16.61 9.81
N GLY A 511 -161.67 16.29 10.16
CA GLY A 511 -160.35 16.56 9.34
C GLY A 511 -158.80 16.46 9.87
N PRO A 512 -157.64 16.29 9.07
CA PRO A 512 -156.13 16.06 9.47
C PRO A 512 -154.82 16.59 8.63
N ARG A 513 -153.46 16.45 9.01
CA ARG A 513 -152.16 16.82 8.19
C ARG A 513 -150.64 16.12 8.27
N PRO A 514 -149.33 16.68 8.42
CA PRO A 514 -147.95 16.23 7.84
C PRO A 514 -146.64 16.04 8.80
N SER A 515 -145.24 15.97 8.61
CA SER A 515 -143.98 15.85 7.67
C SER A 515 -142.56 15.82 8.49
N SER A 516 -141.19 15.66 8.22
CA SER A 516 -140.00 15.38 7.23
C SER A 516 -138.58 15.13 8.03
N LEU A 517 -137.20 15.03 7.72
CA LEU A 517 -136.07 15.05 6.65
C LEU A 517 -134.54 14.75 7.20
N SER A 518 -133.40 14.30 6.50
CA SER A 518 -131.88 14.26 6.95
C SER A 518 -130.65 13.66 6.04
N PRO A 519 -129.28 14.00 6.15
CA PRO A 519 -128.03 13.45 5.39
C PRO A 519 -126.48 13.43 5.95
N GLN A 520 -125.42 12.67 5.41
CA GLN A 520 -123.87 12.73 5.65
C GLN A 520 -122.85 11.74 4.84
N ARG A 521 -121.51 12.06 4.63
CA ARG A 521 -120.17 11.24 4.61
C ARG A 521 -119.52 10.37 3.41
N ARG A 522 -118.16 10.48 3.18
CA ARG A 522 -117.00 9.47 2.96
C ARG A 522 -116.26 9.13 1.59
N THR A 523 -114.94 8.78 1.69
CA THR A 523 -113.93 7.96 0.88
C THR A 523 -113.21 8.40 -0.45
N GLY A 524 -111.86 8.19 -0.56
CA GLY A 524 -111.17 7.66 -1.77
C GLY A 524 -109.81 8.24 -2.31
N SER A 525 -108.73 7.42 -2.32
CA SER A 525 -107.57 7.35 -3.28
C SER A 525 -106.55 8.50 -3.58
N SER A 526 -105.30 8.07 -3.88
CA SER A 526 -104.26 8.59 -4.83
C SER A 526 -103.64 10.01 -4.79
N VAL A 527 -102.30 10.00 -4.72
CA VAL A 527 -101.25 10.95 -5.18
C VAL A 527 -101.34 11.40 -6.66
N PRO A 528 -100.57 12.42 -7.15
CA PRO A 528 -100.08 13.64 -6.48
C PRO A 528 -100.51 15.00 -7.17
N PRO A 529 -99.68 15.85 -7.83
CA PRO A 529 -99.43 17.20 -7.28
C PRO A 529 -99.61 18.39 -8.24
N SER A 530 -99.72 19.58 -7.65
CA SER A 530 -99.30 20.89 -8.20
C SER A 530 -99.29 21.90 -7.03
N ASP A 531 -98.36 22.84 -6.86
CA ASP A 531 -97.26 23.28 -7.74
C ASP A 531 -96.15 23.94 -6.87
N ALA A 532 -95.30 24.77 -7.48
CA ALA A 532 -94.33 25.72 -6.91
C ALA A 532 -92.88 25.21 -6.73
N THR A 533 -92.18 25.22 -7.87
CA THR A 533 -90.83 25.81 -8.02
C THR A 533 -89.71 25.36 -7.05
N HIS A 534 -88.70 24.69 -7.61
CA HIS A 534 -87.48 25.43 -7.98
C HIS A 534 -86.56 24.67 -8.97
N ARG A 535 -86.21 25.37 -10.06
CA ARG A 535 -84.93 25.30 -10.80
C ARG A 535 -84.50 23.92 -11.37
N PHE A 536 -84.84 23.75 -12.66
CA PHE A 536 -84.23 22.92 -13.72
C PHE A 536 -82.89 22.25 -13.40
N LEU A 537 -82.82 20.90 -13.54
CA LEU A 537 -82.33 20.13 -14.70
C LEU A 537 -80.79 20.17 -14.87
N GLU A 538 -80.05 19.05 -14.78
CA GLU A 538 -80.05 17.88 -15.69
C GLU A 538 -79.31 18.22 -17.00
N ARG A 539 -78.00 17.94 -17.10
CA ARG A 539 -77.41 16.65 -17.52
C ARG A 539 -77.96 16.13 -18.86
N SER A 540 -77.23 16.38 -19.93
CA SER A 540 -77.02 15.40 -21.02
C SER A 540 -75.73 15.72 -21.77
N ASP A 541 -74.89 14.70 -21.92
CA ASP A 541 -73.87 14.54 -22.96
C ASP A 541 -74.56 14.52 -24.37
N PRO A 542 -73.88 14.69 -25.53
CA PRO A 542 -72.54 14.17 -25.78
C PRO A 542 -71.61 14.93 -26.77
N SER A 543 -70.44 14.30 -26.98
CA SER A 543 -69.51 14.44 -28.11
C SER A 543 -68.68 15.73 -28.20
N GLY A 544 -67.34 15.66 -28.22
CA GLY A 544 -66.44 14.51 -28.05
C GLY A 544 -64.97 14.89 -28.28
N SER A 545 -64.01 14.03 -27.96
CA SER A 545 -62.63 14.10 -28.51
C SER A 545 -61.78 12.83 -28.31
N SER A 546 -61.04 12.47 -29.36
CA SER A 546 -59.81 11.67 -29.49
C SER A 546 -59.49 10.46 -28.57
N VAL A 547 -59.75 9.27 -29.13
CA VAL A 547 -58.92 8.02 -29.20
C VAL A 547 -57.77 7.78 -28.20
N ARG A 548 -57.72 6.58 -27.60
CA ARG A 548 -56.47 5.98 -27.04
C ARG A 548 -56.46 4.42 -27.07
N SER A 549 -55.25 3.86 -27.21
CA SER A 549 -54.81 2.46 -26.90
C SER A 549 -55.14 1.31 -27.88
N LYS A 550 -54.12 0.85 -28.66
CA LYS A 550 -53.40 -0.45 -28.46
C LYS A 550 -52.48 -0.86 -29.64
N LEU A 551 -51.17 -1.02 -29.36
CA LEU A 551 -50.13 -1.92 -29.96
C LEU A 551 -48.85 -1.62 -29.12
N VAL A 552 -48.07 -2.55 -28.53
CA VAL A 552 -47.31 -3.74 -28.98
C VAL A 552 -45.94 -3.37 -29.59
N GLU A 553 -44.87 -3.78 -28.89
CA GLU A 553 -43.43 -3.89 -29.32
C GLU A 553 -42.72 -2.55 -29.68
N PHE A 554 -41.38 -2.37 -29.56
CA PHE A 554 -40.24 -3.27 -29.25
C PHE A 554 -39.14 -2.52 -28.44
N ASP A 555 -38.00 -3.18 -28.17
CA ASP A 555 -36.86 -2.85 -27.27
C ASP A 555 -36.23 -1.43 -27.28
N GLY A 556 -35.59 -1.04 -26.16
CA GLY A 556 -34.65 0.09 -26.02
C GLY A 556 -34.16 0.29 -24.56
N GLU A 557 -32.85 0.17 -24.31
CA GLU A 557 -32.26 0.05 -22.94
C GLU A 557 -32.18 1.36 -22.12
N GLY A 558 -32.14 1.27 -20.78
CA GLY A 558 -32.05 2.45 -19.90
C GLY A 558 -31.85 2.20 -18.39
N GLU A 559 -30.61 1.84 -18.00
CA GLU A 559 -29.94 2.13 -16.70
C GLU A 559 -30.43 1.64 -15.30
N GLN A 560 -29.42 1.50 -14.43
CA GLN A 560 -29.37 1.73 -12.96
C GLN A 560 -30.03 0.79 -11.91
N HIS A 561 -29.16 -0.02 -11.30
CA HIS A 561 -28.73 0.09 -9.87
C HIS A 561 -29.39 -0.79 -8.75
N LEU A 562 -28.53 -1.25 -7.84
CA LEU A 562 -28.76 -1.83 -6.49
C LEU A 562 -29.49 -3.20 -6.28
N SER A 563 -28.66 -4.25 -6.15
CA SER A 563 -28.27 -4.84 -4.84
C SER A 563 -28.73 -6.26 -4.42
N CYS A 564 -27.82 -6.87 -3.64
CA CYS A 564 -28.01 -7.88 -2.59
C CYS A 564 -28.10 -9.40 -2.92
N SER A 565 -27.04 -10.10 -2.48
CA SER A 565 -26.96 -11.53 -2.11
C SER A 565 -27.01 -12.60 -3.21
N TYR A 566 -26.12 -13.60 -3.08
CA TYR A 566 -26.52 -14.94 -2.66
C TYR A 566 -25.34 -15.66 -1.96
N LYS A 567 -25.60 -16.79 -1.28
CA LYS A 567 -24.56 -17.62 -0.63
C LYS A 567 -24.02 -18.70 -1.58
N PRO A 568 -22.79 -19.21 -1.37
CA PRO A 568 -22.15 -20.15 -2.30
C PRO A 568 -22.70 -21.57 -2.15
N ASP A 569 -22.76 -22.30 -3.26
CA ASP A 569 -23.13 -23.71 -3.29
C ASP A 569 -21.92 -24.61 -3.64
N ARG A 570 -21.98 -25.89 -3.22
CA ARG A 570 -20.89 -26.86 -3.39
C ARG A 570 -21.23 -27.92 -4.45
N PRO A 571 -20.36 -28.18 -5.45
CA PRO A 571 -20.33 -29.48 -6.11
C PRO A 571 -19.55 -30.49 -5.25
N ASN A 572 -20.11 -31.67 -5.03
CA ASN A 572 -19.50 -32.78 -4.31
C ASN A 572 -19.00 -33.84 -5.31
N GLN A 573 -17.69 -34.05 -5.40
CA GLN A 573 -17.11 -35.19 -6.14
C GLN A 573 -16.13 -35.97 -5.26
N ARG A 574 -16.38 -37.27 -5.13
CA ARG A 574 -15.42 -38.22 -4.54
C ARG A 574 -14.39 -38.62 -5.60
N GLY A 575 -13.19 -38.07 -5.50
CA GLY A 575 -11.99 -38.55 -6.17
C GLY A 575 -10.88 -38.76 -5.15
N VAL A 576 -10.18 -39.90 -5.18
CA VAL A 576 -9.11 -40.20 -4.23
C VAL A 576 -7.94 -39.25 -4.50
N ARG A 577 -7.53 -38.48 -3.48
CA ARG A 577 -6.33 -37.63 -3.51
C ARG A 577 -5.52 -37.89 -2.24
N ALA A 578 -4.22 -38.14 -2.42
CA ALA A 578 -3.31 -38.44 -1.32
C ALA A 578 -3.17 -37.27 -0.34
N GLU A 579 -2.85 -37.59 0.92
CA GLU A 579 -2.56 -36.61 1.98
C GLU A 579 -1.22 -35.91 1.72
N LEU A 580 -1.27 -34.86 0.88
CA LEU A 580 -0.18 -33.90 0.67
C LEU A 580 0.06 -33.12 1.97
N THR A 581 0.98 -33.60 2.80
CA THR A 581 1.46 -32.92 4.01
C THR A 581 2.36 -31.74 3.62
N ALA A 582 1.74 -30.65 3.18
CA ALA A 582 2.42 -29.42 2.80
C ALA A 582 3.19 -28.80 3.98
N ARG A 583 4.50 -28.60 3.81
CA ARG A 583 5.36 -27.99 4.83
C ARG A 583 5.48 -26.50 4.57
N THR A 584 4.91 -25.68 5.44
CA THR A 584 5.05 -24.22 5.34
C THR A 584 6.36 -23.76 5.97
N GLN A 585 7.28 -23.24 5.17
CA GLN A 585 8.44 -22.48 5.62
C GLN A 585 8.09 -20.99 5.77
N PHE A 586 8.81 -20.32 6.68
CA PHE A 586 8.69 -18.88 6.91
C PHE A 586 10.09 -18.25 6.96
N ASP A 587 10.22 -17.09 6.33
CA ASP A 587 11.44 -16.26 6.38
C ASP A 587 11.03 -14.83 6.79
N LYS A 588 11.79 -14.20 7.68
CA LYS A 588 11.41 -12.95 8.36
C LYS A 588 12.64 -12.06 8.56
N SER A 589 12.52 -10.79 8.19
CA SER A 589 13.54 -9.78 8.48
C SER A 589 12.90 -8.45 8.90
N TYR A 590 13.62 -7.62 9.65
CA TYR A 590 13.18 -6.27 9.98
C TYR A 590 14.35 -5.31 10.24
N LYS A 591 14.07 -4.02 10.12
CA LYS A 591 15.00 -2.89 10.21
C LYS A 591 14.36 -1.83 11.12
N GLY A 592 15.01 -1.56 12.26
CA GLY A 592 14.46 -0.66 13.29
C GLY A 592 13.55 -1.37 14.29
N ALA A 593 12.58 -0.64 14.84
CA ALA A 593 11.80 -1.08 16.01
C ALA A 593 10.63 -2.04 15.71
N ILE A 594 10.06 -2.03 14.50
CA ILE A 594 8.84 -2.78 14.17
C ILE A 594 9.16 -4.03 13.35
N SER A 595 8.57 -5.17 13.72
CA SER A 595 8.64 -6.45 13.00
C SER A 595 7.25 -6.96 12.59
N ILE A 596 7.20 -7.87 11.61
CA ILE A 596 6.02 -8.69 11.30
C ILE A 596 6.27 -10.08 11.91
N ASP A 597 5.65 -10.35 13.06
CA ASP A 597 5.95 -11.56 13.85
C ASP A 597 5.14 -12.77 13.39
N GLU A 598 3.92 -12.57 12.88
CA GLU A 598 3.04 -13.66 12.46
C GLU A 598 2.18 -13.23 11.27
N CYS A 599 2.03 -14.09 10.27
CA CYS A 599 0.96 -14.01 9.29
C CYS A 599 0.08 -15.26 9.39
N SER A 600 -1.23 -15.10 9.54
CA SER A 600 -2.15 -16.24 9.52
C SER A 600 -2.10 -16.93 8.15
N PRO A 601 -1.86 -18.26 8.07
CA PRO A 601 -1.88 -18.99 6.80
C PRO A 601 -3.24 -18.91 6.10
N ASP A 602 -4.32 -18.86 6.88
CA ASP A 602 -5.71 -18.72 6.40
C ASP A 602 -6.07 -17.27 5.99
N GLY A 603 -5.12 -16.33 6.04
CA GLY A 603 -5.37 -14.93 5.72
C GLY A 603 -6.29 -14.21 6.72
N ARG A 604 -6.49 -14.73 7.93
CA ARG A 604 -7.41 -14.13 8.93
C ARG A 604 -6.84 -12.89 9.61
N TYR A 605 -5.51 -12.82 9.78
CA TYR A 605 -4.84 -11.68 10.41
C TYR A 605 -3.33 -11.62 10.08
N ILE A 606 -2.72 -10.48 10.40
CA ILE A 606 -1.27 -10.25 10.48
C ILE A 606 -0.96 -9.70 11.88
N VAL A 607 0.17 -10.07 12.49
CA VAL A 607 0.67 -9.53 13.77
C VAL A 607 1.93 -8.73 13.52
N ILE A 608 1.95 -7.50 14.03
CA ILE A 608 3.16 -6.68 14.13
C ILE A 608 3.54 -6.44 15.58
N THR A 609 4.83 -6.32 15.85
CA THR A 609 5.39 -6.10 17.20
C THR A 609 6.37 -4.95 17.20
N ASN A 610 6.26 -4.07 18.19
CA ASN A 610 7.28 -3.06 18.49
C ASN A 610 8.32 -3.68 19.44
N ASN A 611 9.40 -4.18 18.85
CA ASN A 611 10.57 -4.69 19.56
C ASN A 611 11.51 -3.59 20.08
N GLY A 612 11.23 -2.31 19.77
CA GLY A 612 11.95 -1.15 20.29
C GLY A 612 11.71 -0.88 21.79
N ASN A 613 12.33 0.19 22.27
CA ASN A 613 12.16 0.72 23.63
C ASN A 613 11.35 2.04 23.64
N THR A 614 10.95 2.52 22.46
CA THR A 614 10.24 3.78 22.19
C THR A 614 8.83 3.52 21.68
N THR A 615 7.91 4.48 21.88
CA THR A 615 6.61 4.45 21.21
C THR A 615 6.80 4.90 19.77
N GLU A 616 6.47 4.05 18.80
CA GLU A 616 6.53 4.37 17.38
C GLU A 616 5.13 4.80 16.91
N ASN A 617 5.02 5.83 16.06
CA ASN A 617 3.76 6.13 15.38
C ASN A 617 3.78 5.55 13.96
N LEU A 618 2.80 4.71 13.66
CA LEU A 618 2.66 4.08 12.35
C LEU A 618 1.87 4.91 11.34
N ASN A 619 1.43 6.13 11.67
CA ASN A 619 0.63 6.95 10.77
C ASN A 619 1.25 7.08 9.36
N GLY A 620 0.49 6.70 8.32
CA GLY A 620 0.96 6.69 6.93
C GLY A 620 1.83 5.49 6.53
N TRP A 621 2.24 4.62 7.45
CA TRP A 621 2.95 3.37 7.14
C TRP A 621 2.02 2.39 6.43
N ARG A 622 2.59 1.46 5.66
CA ARG A 622 1.86 0.61 4.70
C ARG A 622 2.27 -0.85 4.78
N ILE A 623 1.34 -1.76 5.07
CA ILE A 623 1.52 -3.19 4.79
C ILE A 623 1.13 -3.46 3.33
N VAL A 624 2.03 -4.05 2.57
CA VAL A 624 1.79 -4.58 1.23
C VAL A 624 1.96 -6.10 1.28
N ARG A 625 0.89 -6.85 1.04
CA ARG A 625 0.88 -8.32 1.04
C ARG A 625 0.61 -8.83 -0.37
N ASN A 626 1.59 -9.48 -0.95
CA ASN A 626 1.58 -10.08 -2.29
C ASN A 626 1.38 -11.59 -2.16
N VAL A 627 0.30 -12.10 -2.74
CA VAL A 627 -0.12 -13.51 -2.71
C VAL A 627 0.03 -14.10 -4.11
N GLU A 628 0.68 -15.26 -4.19
CA GLU A 628 0.98 -16.04 -5.40
C GLU A 628 1.57 -15.22 -6.55
N HIS A 629 2.71 -14.58 -6.29
CA HIS A 629 3.51 -13.84 -7.28
C HIS A 629 2.74 -12.74 -8.04
N GLY A 630 1.77 -12.10 -7.37
CA GLY A 630 1.05 -10.92 -7.88
C GLY A 630 -0.42 -11.15 -8.17
N LYS A 631 -0.93 -12.39 -8.11
CA LYS A 631 -2.36 -12.70 -8.35
C LYS A 631 -3.30 -11.91 -7.44
N GLN A 632 -2.89 -11.64 -6.21
CA GLN A 632 -3.60 -10.75 -5.30
C GLN A 632 -2.59 -9.89 -4.52
N ILE A 633 -2.74 -8.56 -4.58
CA ILE A 633 -1.91 -7.62 -3.83
C ILE A 633 -2.84 -6.78 -2.93
N ILE A 634 -2.64 -6.88 -1.63
CA ILE A 634 -3.44 -6.20 -0.59
C ILE A 634 -2.59 -5.10 0.01
N ARG A 635 -3.12 -3.87 0.12
CA ARG A 635 -2.40 -2.68 0.59
C ARG A 635 -3.18 -2.04 1.74
N PHE A 636 -2.68 -2.17 2.97
CA PHE A 636 -3.29 -1.60 4.17
C PHE A 636 -2.42 -0.45 4.69
N THR A 637 -3.00 0.74 4.81
CA THR A 637 -2.34 1.92 5.38
C THR A 637 -2.81 2.13 6.82
N PHE A 638 -1.88 2.36 7.74
CA PHE A 638 -2.22 2.75 9.11
C PHE A 638 -2.63 4.22 9.17
N GLY A 639 -3.73 4.52 9.86
CA GLY A 639 -4.04 5.88 10.34
C GLY A 639 -3.20 6.23 11.57
N ASP A 640 -3.59 7.26 12.33
CA ASP A 640 -2.86 7.67 13.54
C ASP A 640 -2.87 6.55 14.60
N THR A 641 -1.76 5.83 14.71
CA THR A 641 -1.69 4.49 15.33
C THR A 641 -0.39 4.35 16.10
N PRO A 642 -0.31 4.84 17.35
CA PRO A 642 0.85 4.62 18.20
C PRO A 642 0.98 3.14 18.60
N MET A 643 2.19 2.59 18.49
CA MET A 643 2.60 1.30 19.04
C MET A 643 3.55 1.52 20.22
N LEU A 644 3.10 1.13 21.41
CA LEU A 644 3.89 1.20 22.64
C LEU A 644 5.10 0.24 22.60
N PRO A 645 6.18 0.52 23.35
CA PRO A 645 7.33 -0.38 23.48
C PRO A 645 6.91 -1.78 23.90
N LYS A 646 7.57 -2.81 23.35
CA LYS A 646 7.35 -4.24 23.69
C LYS A 646 5.88 -4.68 23.60
N SER A 647 5.12 -4.09 22.70
CA SER A 647 3.72 -4.45 22.45
C SER A 647 3.50 -4.98 21.04
N SER A 648 2.54 -5.88 20.90
CA SER A 648 2.07 -6.40 19.60
C SER A 648 0.66 -5.90 19.32
N ARG A 649 0.30 -5.78 18.04
CA ARG A 649 -1.06 -5.49 17.57
C ARG A 649 -1.41 -6.45 16.43
N LYS A 650 -2.58 -7.07 16.47
CA LYS A 650 -3.08 -7.95 15.41
C LYS A 650 -4.02 -7.15 14.51
N ILE A 651 -3.71 -7.13 13.21
CA ILE A 651 -4.58 -6.54 12.18
C ILE A 651 -5.39 -7.67 11.55
N TRP A 652 -6.66 -7.74 11.89
CA TRP A 652 -7.61 -8.74 11.42
C TRP A 652 -8.16 -8.39 10.03
N ALA A 653 -8.62 -9.41 9.31
CA ALA A 653 -9.46 -9.23 8.13
C ALA A 653 -10.91 -8.89 8.54
N ARG A 654 -11.63 -8.18 7.67
CA ARG A 654 -12.99 -7.69 7.94
C ARG A 654 -13.96 -8.84 8.21
N GLY A 655 -14.57 -8.86 9.39
CA GLY A 655 -15.44 -9.94 9.85
C GLY A 655 -14.72 -11.24 10.23
N GLN A 656 -13.39 -11.20 10.41
CA GLN A 656 -12.58 -12.32 10.93
C GLN A 656 -12.09 -12.10 12.38
N LEU A 657 -12.57 -11.03 13.03
CA LEU A 657 -12.20 -10.65 14.39
C LEU A 657 -12.43 -11.81 15.38
N GLY A 658 -11.36 -12.28 16.02
CA GLY A 658 -11.44 -13.39 16.97
C GLY A 658 -12.10 -13.02 18.31
N ILE A 659 -12.56 -14.03 19.04
CA ILE A 659 -13.14 -13.86 20.40
C ILE A 659 -12.10 -13.23 21.36
N ASP A 660 -10.82 -13.55 21.16
CA ASP A 660 -9.68 -13.05 21.94
C ASP A 660 -9.08 -11.74 21.41
N ALA A 661 -9.79 -10.99 20.55
CA ALA A 661 -9.27 -9.76 19.96
C ALA A 661 -9.03 -8.67 21.03
N GLY A 662 -7.81 -8.12 21.05
CA GLY A 662 -7.41 -7.15 22.08
C GLY A 662 -8.01 -5.75 21.84
N PRO A 663 -8.17 -4.91 22.88
CA PRO A 663 -8.71 -3.54 22.76
C PRO A 663 -7.76 -2.55 22.04
N ARG A 664 -6.70 -3.06 21.39
CA ARG A 664 -5.77 -2.33 20.52
C ARG A 664 -5.56 -3.03 19.17
N ASP A 665 -6.22 -4.16 18.93
CA ASP A 665 -6.21 -4.78 17.61
C ASP A 665 -6.90 -3.86 16.58
N LEU A 666 -6.65 -4.13 15.31
CA LEU A 666 -7.12 -3.33 14.20
C LEU A 666 -7.92 -4.22 13.25
N GLU A 667 -8.94 -3.68 12.61
CA GLU A 667 -9.65 -4.35 11.52
C GLU A 667 -9.29 -3.69 10.18
N SER A 668 -8.89 -4.49 9.21
CA SER A 668 -8.63 -4.03 7.84
C SER A 668 -9.91 -4.04 7.01
N PRO A 669 -10.04 -3.20 5.95
CA PRO A 669 -11.27 -3.14 5.14
C PRO A 669 -11.50 -4.40 4.26
N TYR A 670 -10.50 -5.28 4.18
CA TYR A 670 -10.47 -6.48 3.33
C TYR A 670 -11.00 -7.71 4.08
N SER A 671 -11.92 -8.46 3.48
CA SER A 671 -12.51 -9.68 4.08
C SER A 671 -11.52 -10.85 4.25
N THR A 672 -10.33 -10.76 3.68
CA THR A 672 -9.19 -11.67 3.91
C THR A 672 -7.88 -10.95 3.60
N TRP A 673 -6.79 -11.35 4.25
CA TRP A 673 -5.41 -11.03 3.88
C TRP A 673 -4.85 -11.94 2.76
N GLY A 674 -5.67 -12.83 2.21
CA GLY A 674 -5.30 -13.72 1.11
C GLY A 674 -4.50 -14.95 1.56
N VAL A 675 -4.72 -16.03 0.82
CA VAL A 675 -4.22 -17.40 1.05
C VAL A 675 -3.62 -17.91 -0.25
N GLY A 676 -2.49 -18.60 -0.19
CA GLY A 676 -1.80 -19.12 -1.36
C GLY A 676 -0.50 -19.84 -1.02
N GLY A 677 0.07 -20.55 -2.00
CA GLY A 677 1.29 -21.34 -1.81
C GLY A 677 2.57 -20.51 -1.59
N TYR A 678 2.61 -19.29 -2.14
CA TYR A 678 3.69 -18.33 -1.92
C TYR A 678 3.08 -17.00 -1.48
N ILE A 679 3.49 -16.46 -0.35
CA ILE A 679 3.02 -15.15 0.13
C ILE A 679 4.21 -14.32 0.64
N TYR A 680 4.26 -13.05 0.27
CA TYR A 680 5.28 -12.10 0.70
C TYR A 680 4.60 -10.87 1.29
N THR A 681 4.89 -10.57 2.56
CA THR A 681 4.29 -9.45 3.29
C THR A 681 5.38 -8.46 3.68
N THR A 682 5.23 -7.20 3.27
CA THR A 682 6.21 -6.13 3.53
C THR A 682 5.56 -4.97 4.27
N LEU A 683 6.25 -4.40 5.26
CA LEU A 683 5.89 -3.17 5.95
C LEU A 683 6.81 -2.04 5.46
N PHE A 684 6.21 -0.95 5.00
CA PHE A 684 6.89 0.27 4.57
C PHE A 684 6.56 1.46 5.48
N THR A 685 7.48 2.43 5.61
CA THR A 685 7.18 3.73 6.22
C THR A 685 6.23 4.56 5.34
N MET A 686 5.80 5.72 5.86
CA MET A 686 5.17 6.76 5.06
C MET A 686 6.03 7.13 3.83
N ASP A 687 7.33 7.33 4.04
CA ASP A 687 8.34 7.68 3.03
C ASP A 687 8.62 6.56 2.01
N GLY A 688 8.18 5.34 2.28
CA GLY A 688 8.36 4.17 1.41
C GLY A 688 9.60 3.32 1.72
N GLU A 689 10.29 3.53 2.84
CA GLU A 689 11.38 2.64 3.27
C GLU A 689 10.84 1.29 3.71
N GLU A 690 11.47 0.19 3.27
CA GLU A 690 11.16 -1.15 3.79
C GLU A 690 11.66 -1.31 5.24
N ARG A 691 10.75 -1.58 6.17
CA ARG A 691 11.04 -1.78 7.60
C ARG A 691 10.87 -3.21 8.10
N ALA A 692 9.99 -4.02 7.51
CA ALA A 692 9.90 -5.44 7.85
C ALA A 692 9.38 -6.29 6.69
N THR A 693 9.82 -7.54 6.60
CA THR A 693 9.36 -8.53 5.61
C THR A 693 9.08 -9.88 6.26
N HIS A 694 8.04 -10.55 5.78
CA HIS A 694 7.62 -11.88 6.19
C HIS A 694 7.18 -12.68 4.95
N ALA A 695 8.04 -13.59 4.50
CA ALA A 695 7.74 -14.55 3.45
C ALA A 695 7.15 -15.85 4.04
N GLN A 696 6.24 -16.46 3.31
CA GLN A 696 5.61 -17.73 3.61
C GLN A 696 5.65 -18.59 2.34
N ARG A 697 6.15 -19.82 2.43
CA ARG A 697 6.31 -20.75 1.29
C ARG A 697 5.78 -22.13 1.70
N ALA A 698 4.69 -22.57 1.08
CA ALA A 698 4.15 -23.91 1.27
C ALA A 698 4.83 -24.87 0.28
N GLU A 699 5.75 -25.69 0.79
CA GLU A 699 6.40 -26.75 0.03
C GLU A 699 5.51 -28.00 0.04
N PHE A 700 4.95 -28.32 -1.13
CA PHE A 700 4.20 -29.56 -1.34
C PHE A 700 5.18 -30.67 -1.70
N ASN A 701 5.61 -31.47 -0.71
CA ASN A 701 6.33 -32.70 -0.98
C ASN A 701 5.42 -33.65 -1.76
N ILE A 702 5.78 -33.90 -3.02
CA ILE A 702 5.20 -34.96 -3.85
C ILE A 702 5.97 -36.25 -3.52
N ASN A 703 5.32 -37.14 -2.76
CA ASN A 703 5.72 -38.54 -2.61
C ASN A 703 5.02 -39.40 -3.68
#